data_AF-A0A9C8GK54-F1
#
_entry.id   AF-A0A9C8GK54-F1
#
_cell.length_a   1.000
_cell.length_b   1.000
_cell.length_c   1.000
_cell.angle_alpha   90.00
_cell.angle_beta   90.00
_cell.angle_gamma   90.00
#
_symmetry.space_group_name_H-M   'P 1'
#
loop_
_entity.id
_entity.type
_entity.pdbx_description
1 polymer ?
#
loop_
_entity_poly.entity_id
_entity_poly.type
_entity_poly.pdbx_seq_one_letter_code
_entity_poly.pdbx_strand_id
1 'polypeptide(L)'
;MDNVVTSKQTGCYQSILIVSILLWLGIGPLGVTLVADAALANVTLAETLERGVVAAVTILPTALLLLLPFLGIAFFTRRRAGWRAASVVAVSASIVAGYVLLDALARASFPGSTHPPLYGPSAWAAVLHLALTIPYAIGAAWLAPRLLDAPRHSLKHWLGLARSDTATLFVALAAAALITLPWTMTGALGDSLTSLVQVFQALAWAVPLALIYWGVVFRLLNEHIVHPWAAALLTIILYWLGTMGGFLPDGDWGAPLAGLYLLPLAFLLTELRALGNSVIPLLLLAFCCRATARLFVDPRDALAQQGIPELQHILSYAIVHVVTGLIGLGLWGGRQLLLKLKRDVAISPRVGSALAATAALFAWAVWLGLYAFAGNPGFTNDGFVIILEEQADLSAAYDIAGREARLQYVYDALTETAERTQADLRAELDDLGVPYRAYYVINMIRVDGHRWRMSRFEGQPGVARVLLNPNAREYPYTIPWPDIDDIGAPGGAPASVQQNLSAIRADEAWALGVTGESIVVAGQDTGYDWTHPALQPHYRGWDGTAADHDYNWHDAWDDTAVPFDDGSHGTHTMGTVLGDDGDGNRTGVAPGAQWIGCRNMRRGYGNPASYAECMAYFLAPYLHGGDPFRDGDVTMAPHIVNNSWGCPTWEGCETDTLEAAVEALRAAGVMMVVAAGNEGPACGTADTAPSPYDAAFTVGATNNDGVIVGFSSRGPVNGPINGPINGPI
;
A
#
# COMPACT_ATOMS: atom_id res chain seq x y z
N MET A 1 62.29 11.58 -10.22
CA MET A 1 61.21 12.05 -9.31
C MET A 1 60.01 12.58 -10.08
N ASP A 2 60.18 13.18 -11.26
CA ASP A 2 59.09 13.76 -12.08
C ASP A 2 58.01 12.76 -12.54
N ASN A 3 58.36 11.50 -12.84
CA ASN A 3 57.39 10.45 -13.19
C ASN A 3 56.51 9.99 -12.01
N VAL A 4 56.98 10.15 -10.77
CA VAL A 4 56.22 9.77 -9.57
C VAL A 4 55.24 10.88 -9.18
N VAL A 5 55.66 12.15 -9.29
CA VAL A 5 54.82 13.33 -9.02
C VAL A 5 53.67 13.43 -10.05
N THR A 6 53.96 13.20 -11.33
CA THR A 6 52.94 13.17 -12.40
C THR A 6 51.97 12.00 -12.27
N SER A 7 52.41 10.82 -11.82
CA SER A 7 51.50 9.68 -11.53
C SER A 7 50.56 9.92 -10.34
N LYS A 8 51.04 10.61 -9.29
CA LYS A 8 50.22 10.97 -8.12
C LYS A 8 49.21 12.07 -8.45
N GLN A 9 49.61 13.08 -9.23
CA GLN A 9 48.70 14.13 -9.69
C GLN A 9 47.60 13.57 -10.60
N THR A 10 47.95 12.72 -11.56
CA THR A 10 46.96 12.04 -12.43
C THR A 10 45.99 11.17 -11.66
N GLY A 11 46.44 10.44 -10.62
CA GLY A 11 45.56 9.68 -9.73
C GLY A 11 44.59 10.54 -8.92
N CYS A 12 45.00 11.74 -8.48
CA CYS A 12 44.13 12.68 -7.75
C CYS A 12 43.02 13.23 -8.67
N TYR A 13 43.35 13.73 -9.85
CA TYR A 13 42.35 14.23 -10.80
C TYR A 13 41.40 13.15 -11.30
N GLN A 14 41.89 11.92 -11.47
CA GLN A 14 41.06 10.78 -11.84
C GLN A 14 40.04 10.43 -10.75
N SER A 15 40.47 10.45 -9.48
CA SER A 15 39.60 10.17 -8.34
C SER A 15 38.52 11.24 -8.20
N ILE A 16 38.88 12.53 -8.35
CA ILE A 16 37.93 13.63 -8.37
C ILE A 16 36.89 13.43 -9.47
N LEU A 17 37.33 13.11 -10.70
CA LEU A 17 36.41 12.89 -11.82
C LEU A 17 35.46 11.70 -11.58
N ILE A 18 35.96 10.60 -11.02
CA ILE A 18 35.14 9.43 -10.66
C ILE A 18 34.08 9.84 -9.64
N VAL A 19 34.46 10.55 -8.58
CA VAL A 19 33.51 11.06 -7.57
C VAL A 19 32.49 12.00 -8.19
N SER A 20 32.91 12.90 -9.08
CA SER A 20 31.98 13.80 -9.80
C SER A 20 30.97 13.05 -10.66
N ILE A 21 31.39 12.00 -11.39
CA ILE A 21 30.46 11.15 -12.17
C ILE A 21 29.41 10.51 -11.26
N LEU A 22 29.85 9.95 -10.13
CA LEU A 22 28.97 9.27 -9.19
C LEU A 22 27.99 10.24 -8.53
N LEU A 23 28.47 11.38 -8.04
CA LEU A 23 27.60 12.41 -7.47
C LEU A 23 26.58 12.92 -8.49
N TRP A 24 27.01 13.13 -9.74
CA TRP A 24 26.12 13.62 -10.80
C TRP A 24 25.05 12.59 -11.19
N LEU A 25 25.36 11.29 -11.16
CA LEU A 25 24.39 10.23 -11.43
C LEU A 25 23.22 10.25 -10.45
N GLY A 26 23.47 10.53 -9.17
CA GLY A 26 22.42 10.62 -8.14
C GLY A 26 21.71 11.98 -8.12
N ILE A 27 22.45 13.08 -8.22
CA ILE A 27 21.90 14.45 -8.06
C ILE A 27 21.18 14.92 -9.33
N GLY A 28 21.62 14.49 -10.51
CA GLY A 28 21.05 14.92 -11.80
C GLY A 28 19.53 14.70 -11.89
N PRO A 29 19.02 13.47 -11.70
CA PRO A 29 17.58 13.20 -11.67
C PRO A 29 16.82 14.06 -10.66
N LEU A 30 17.32 14.13 -9.43
CA LEU A 30 16.72 14.92 -8.35
C LEU A 30 16.61 16.41 -8.71
N GLY A 31 17.67 17.00 -9.26
CA GLY A 31 17.68 18.40 -9.66
C GLY A 31 16.68 18.71 -10.77
N VAL A 32 16.53 17.82 -11.76
CA VAL A 32 15.52 17.97 -12.82
C VAL A 32 14.12 17.90 -12.25
N THR A 33 13.84 16.92 -11.36
CA THR A 33 12.54 16.78 -10.72
C THR A 33 12.19 18.00 -9.88
N LEU A 34 13.11 18.52 -9.06
CA LEU A 34 12.89 19.75 -8.27
C LEU A 34 12.56 20.97 -9.13
N VAL A 35 13.24 21.12 -10.27
CA VAL A 35 12.99 22.23 -11.19
C VAL A 35 11.65 22.04 -11.90
N ALA A 36 11.30 20.81 -12.29
CA ALA A 36 10.01 20.50 -12.91
C ALA A 36 8.85 20.76 -11.94
N ASP A 37 8.98 20.32 -10.68
CA ASP A 37 7.98 20.53 -9.63
C ASP A 37 7.76 22.03 -9.36
N ALA A 38 8.84 22.81 -9.18
CA ALA A 38 8.76 24.25 -9.02
C ALA A 38 8.17 25.00 -10.24
N ALA A 39 8.41 24.47 -11.46
CA ALA A 39 7.85 25.04 -12.68
C ALA A 39 6.35 24.72 -12.83
N LEU A 40 5.91 23.52 -12.44
CA LEU A 40 4.52 23.07 -12.52
C LEU A 40 3.65 23.67 -11.41
N ALA A 41 4.20 23.92 -10.22
CA ALA A 41 3.49 24.55 -9.11
C ALA A 41 2.98 25.97 -9.41
N ASN A 42 3.58 26.67 -10.38
CA ASN A 42 3.18 28.03 -10.81
C ASN A 42 2.16 28.05 -11.97
N VAL A 43 1.78 26.89 -12.50
CA VAL A 43 0.89 26.79 -13.65
C VAL A 43 -0.47 26.31 -13.15
N THR A 44 -1.46 27.21 -13.16
CA THR A 44 -2.89 26.91 -12.90
C THR A 44 -3.51 25.89 -13.88
N LEU A 45 -2.72 25.40 -14.84
CA LEU A 45 -3.03 24.34 -15.81
C LEU A 45 -2.52 22.95 -15.39
N ALA A 46 -2.00 22.75 -14.18
CA ALA A 46 -1.54 21.44 -13.71
C ALA A 46 -2.64 20.36 -13.74
N GLU A 47 -3.92 20.75 -13.75
CA GLU A 47 -5.07 19.84 -13.87
C GLU A 47 -5.32 19.33 -15.31
N THR A 48 -4.66 19.89 -16.33
CA THR A 48 -4.87 19.51 -17.75
C THR A 48 -3.63 19.02 -18.49
N LEU A 49 -2.45 19.07 -17.86
CA LEU A 49 -1.26 18.45 -18.41
C LEU A 49 -1.37 16.94 -18.25
N GLU A 50 -1.63 16.23 -19.34
CA GLU A 50 -1.51 14.77 -19.39
C GLU A 50 -0.17 14.36 -18.73
N ARG A 51 -0.19 13.41 -17.79
CA ARG A 51 1.02 12.93 -17.08
C ARG A 51 2.17 12.56 -18.03
N GLY A 52 1.87 12.22 -19.29
CA GLY A 52 2.86 12.03 -20.35
C GLY A 52 3.73 13.26 -20.64
N VAL A 53 3.20 14.49 -20.50
CA VAL A 53 3.96 15.74 -20.65
C VAL A 53 4.89 15.95 -19.47
N VAL A 54 4.44 15.70 -18.23
CA VAL A 54 5.30 15.76 -17.03
C VAL A 54 6.45 14.77 -17.14
N ALA A 55 6.16 13.53 -17.55
CA ALA A 55 7.17 12.52 -17.80
C ALA A 55 8.16 12.92 -18.90
N ALA A 56 7.70 13.53 -19.99
CA ALA A 56 8.59 14.02 -21.05
C ALA A 56 9.51 15.15 -20.56
N VAL A 57 9.00 16.06 -19.74
CA VAL A 57 9.73 17.21 -19.18
C VAL A 57 10.77 16.78 -18.14
N THR A 58 10.62 15.64 -17.47
CA THR A 58 11.62 15.13 -16.52
C THR A 58 12.61 14.13 -17.15
N ILE A 59 12.14 13.22 -18.01
CA ILE A 59 12.97 12.16 -18.60
C ILE A 59 13.95 12.72 -19.64
N LEU A 60 13.50 13.60 -20.56
CA LEU A 60 14.36 14.09 -21.65
C LEU A 60 15.52 14.97 -21.16
N PRO A 61 15.33 15.96 -20.26
CA PRO A 61 16.44 16.73 -19.72
C PRO A 61 17.39 15.86 -18.90
N THR A 62 16.87 14.90 -18.12
CA THR A 62 17.72 13.96 -17.38
C THR A 62 18.58 13.12 -18.33
N ALA A 63 18.02 12.67 -19.46
CA ALA A 63 18.77 11.94 -20.47
C ALA A 63 19.93 12.78 -21.03
N LEU A 64 19.70 14.05 -21.34
CA LEU A 64 20.73 14.97 -21.83
C LEU A 64 21.82 15.22 -20.77
N LEU A 65 21.41 15.43 -19.51
CA LEU A 65 22.32 15.74 -18.41
C LEU A 65 23.15 14.54 -17.93
N LEU A 66 22.67 13.31 -18.12
CA LEU A 66 23.41 12.11 -17.74
C LEU A 66 24.19 11.51 -18.91
N LEU A 67 23.54 11.23 -20.03
CA LEU A 67 24.16 10.43 -21.10
C LEU A 67 25.24 11.22 -21.84
N LEU A 68 25.01 12.48 -22.20
CA LEU A 68 26.00 13.26 -22.96
C LEU A 68 27.31 13.49 -22.17
N PRO A 69 27.29 13.93 -20.90
CA PRO A 69 28.53 14.12 -20.15
C PRO A 69 29.28 12.82 -19.91
N PHE A 70 28.58 11.74 -19.52
CA PHE A 70 29.24 10.46 -19.25
C PHE A 70 29.87 9.84 -20.49
N LEU A 71 29.16 9.87 -21.64
CA LEU A 71 29.73 9.40 -22.90
C LEU A 71 30.90 10.29 -23.34
N GLY A 72 30.77 11.62 -23.23
CA GLY A 72 31.85 12.56 -23.52
C GLY A 72 33.11 12.29 -22.71
N ILE A 73 32.95 12.08 -21.40
CA ILE A 73 34.05 11.70 -20.50
C ILE A 73 34.65 10.35 -20.92
N ALA A 74 33.83 9.34 -21.20
CA ALA A 74 34.30 8.04 -21.65
C ALA A 74 35.13 8.14 -22.94
N PHE A 75 34.66 8.88 -23.94
CA PHE A 75 35.37 9.09 -25.21
C PHE A 75 36.70 9.84 -25.03
N PHE A 76 36.73 10.85 -24.17
CA PHE A 76 37.93 11.65 -23.91
C PHE A 76 38.98 10.88 -23.08
N THR A 77 38.54 10.07 -22.12
CA THR A 77 39.43 9.39 -21.17
C THR A 77 39.91 8.02 -21.66
N ARG A 78 39.16 7.31 -22.51
CA ARG A 78 39.48 5.92 -22.92
C ARG A 78 40.85 5.73 -23.58
N ARG A 79 41.36 6.74 -24.29
CA ARG A 79 42.68 6.70 -24.97
C ARG A 79 43.80 7.35 -24.16
N ARG A 80 43.50 7.94 -23.01
CA ARG A 80 44.46 8.72 -22.22
C ARG A 80 45.15 7.81 -21.19
N ALA A 81 46.48 7.72 -21.26
CA ALA A 81 47.27 6.91 -20.34
C ALA A 81 47.00 7.31 -18.88
N GLY A 82 46.72 6.33 -18.02
CA GLY A 82 46.38 6.54 -16.61
C GLY A 82 44.90 6.83 -16.31
N TRP A 83 44.03 7.02 -17.32
CA TRP A 83 42.62 7.39 -17.09
C TRP A 83 41.61 6.24 -17.26
N ARG A 84 42.10 5.01 -17.36
CA ARG A 84 41.28 3.83 -17.67
C ARG A 84 40.16 3.58 -16.66
N ALA A 85 40.38 3.81 -15.37
CA ALA A 85 39.30 3.62 -14.39
C ALA A 85 38.21 4.71 -14.53
N ALA A 86 38.57 5.95 -14.88
CA ALA A 86 37.58 6.99 -15.14
C ALA A 86 36.75 6.68 -16.40
N SER A 87 37.37 6.17 -17.46
CA SER A 87 36.63 5.79 -18.67
C SER A 87 35.64 4.64 -18.41
N VAL A 88 36.06 3.63 -17.63
CA VAL A 88 35.20 2.47 -17.31
C VAL A 88 34.06 2.87 -16.39
N VAL A 89 34.32 3.73 -15.39
CA VAL A 89 33.27 4.28 -14.52
C VAL A 89 32.29 5.14 -15.33
N ALA A 90 32.78 5.98 -16.24
CA ALA A 90 31.92 6.80 -17.10
C ALA A 90 31.02 5.93 -18.00
N VAL A 91 31.56 4.90 -18.64
CA VAL A 91 30.75 3.92 -19.42
C VAL A 91 29.74 3.21 -18.53
N SER A 92 30.14 2.78 -17.33
CA SER A 92 29.25 2.12 -16.38
C SER A 92 28.12 3.04 -15.92
N ALA A 93 28.42 4.31 -15.63
CA ALA A 93 27.44 5.33 -15.27
C ALA A 93 26.48 5.63 -16.43
N SER A 94 26.95 5.65 -17.69
CA SER A 94 26.06 5.76 -18.86
C SER A 94 25.10 4.57 -18.98
N ILE A 95 25.56 3.35 -18.65
CA ILE A 95 24.70 2.15 -18.66
C ILE A 95 23.62 2.27 -17.58
N VAL A 96 24.00 2.70 -16.38
CA VAL A 96 23.05 2.88 -15.28
C VAL A 96 22.06 4.01 -15.59
N ALA A 97 22.53 5.13 -16.13
CA ALA A 97 21.66 6.23 -16.54
C ALA A 97 20.63 5.79 -17.59
N GLY A 98 21.04 5.02 -18.61
CA GLY A 98 20.09 4.51 -19.61
C GLY A 98 19.07 3.53 -19.02
N TYR A 99 19.46 2.69 -18.06
CA TYR A 99 18.52 1.86 -17.31
C TYR A 99 17.48 2.70 -16.55
N VAL A 100 17.93 3.70 -15.77
CA VAL A 100 17.05 4.60 -15.01
C VAL A 100 16.03 5.28 -15.91
N LEU A 101 16.44 5.74 -17.10
CA LEU A 101 15.56 6.41 -18.05
C LEU A 101 14.52 5.47 -18.67
N LEU A 102 14.92 4.23 -19.00
CA LEU A 102 14.00 3.23 -19.56
C LEU A 102 13.00 2.73 -18.51
N ASP A 103 13.43 2.59 -17.26
CA ASP A 103 12.59 2.26 -16.12
C ASP A 103 11.57 3.37 -15.83
N ALA A 104 12.01 4.63 -15.83
CA ALA A 104 11.12 5.80 -15.72
C ALA A 104 10.11 5.86 -16.88
N LEU A 105 10.54 5.58 -18.12
CA LEU A 105 9.65 5.54 -19.28
C LEU A 105 8.58 4.45 -19.17
N ALA A 106 8.96 3.26 -18.67
CA ALA A 106 8.03 2.16 -18.46
C ALA A 106 6.95 2.51 -17.42
N ARG A 107 7.34 3.16 -16.32
CA ARG A 107 6.40 3.69 -15.30
C ARG A 107 5.50 4.78 -15.87
N ALA A 108 6.07 5.71 -16.63
CA ALA A 108 5.33 6.82 -17.25
C ALA A 108 4.24 6.37 -18.24
N SER A 109 4.45 5.23 -18.91
CA SER A 109 3.55 4.71 -19.95
C SER A 109 2.30 4.04 -19.40
N PHE A 110 2.35 3.63 -18.13
CA PHE A 110 1.23 3.05 -17.40
C PHE A 110 1.15 3.70 -16.02
N PRO A 111 0.83 5.01 -15.98
CA PRO A 111 0.71 5.69 -14.72
C PRO A 111 -0.35 4.95 -13.91
N GLY A 112 -0.02 4.57 -12.68
CA GLY A 112 -1.05 4.13 -11.74
C GLY A 112 -2.13 5.20 -11.63
N SER A 113 -3.34 4.83 -11.22
CA SER A 113 -4.31 5.82 -10.74
C SER A 113 -3.65 6.70 -9.65
N THR A 114 -4.25 7.84 -9.32
CA THR A 114 -3.76 8.79 -8.29
C THR A 114 -3.44 8.18 -6.92
N HIS A 115 -3.82 6.93 -6.68
CA HIS A 115 -3.38 6.11 -5.56
C HIS A 115 -2.48 4.99 -6.08
N PRO A 116 -1.42 4.57 -5.35
CA PRO A 116 -0.58 3.46 -5.78
C PRO A 116 -1.51 2.34 -6.21
N PRO A 117 -1.47 1.90 -7.49
CA PRO A 117 -2.31 0.82 -7.93
C PRO A 117 -2.03 -0.28 -6.93
N LEU A 118 -3.08 -0.76 -6.24
CA LEU A 118 -2.96 -1.69 -5.12
C LEU A 118 -1.93 -2.77 -5.40
N TYR A 119 -1.78 -3.19 -6.64
CA TYR A 119 -0.88 -4.27 -7.01
C TYR A 119 0.41 -3.82 -7.71
N GLY A 120 0.87 -2.59 -7.49
CA GLY A 120 2.03 -2.02 -8.18
C GLY A 120 1.73 -1.68 -9.65
N PRO A 121 2.75 -1.23 -10.41
CA PRO A 121 2.55 -0.85 -11.81
C PRO A 121 1.96 -2.04 -12.58
N SER A 122 0.98 -1.79 -13.47
CA SER A 122 0.18 -2.86 -14.11
C SER A 122 1.06 -3.99 -14.67
N ALA A 123 0.51 -5.20 -14.83
CA ALA A 123 1.25 -6.30 -15.47
C ALA A 123 1.86 -5.85 -16.81
N TRP A 124 1.18 -4.96 -17.53
CA TRP A 124 1.67 -4.32 -18.75
C TRP A 124 2.90 -3.43 -18.56
N ALA A 125 2.98 -2.68 -17.47
CA ALA A 125 4.18 -1.92 -17.12
C ALA A 125 5.38 -2.84 -16.88
N ALA A 126 5.17 -3.98 -16.21
CA ALA A 126 6.23 -4.98 -16.03
C ALA A 126 6.66 -5.63 -17.36
N VAL A 127 5.70 -5.90 -18.26
CA VAL A 127 6.00 -6.37 -19.63
C VAL A 127 6.82 -5.33 -20.40
N LEU A 128 6.39 -4.06 -20.39
CA LEU A 128 7.10 -2.98 -21.07
C LEU A 128 8.50 -2.77 -20.48
N HIS A 129 8.63 -2.80 -19.15
CA HIS A 129 9.92 -2.72 -18.47
C HIS A 129 10.89 -3.80 -18.97
N LEU A 130 10.45 -5.06 -19.05
CA LEU A 130 11.25 -6.15 -19.60
C LEU A 130 11.58 -5.94 -21.09
N ALA A 131 10.59 -5.53 -21.88
CA ALA A 131 10.74 -5.29 -23.32
C ALA A 131 11.75 -4.17 -23.64
N LEU A 132 11.88 -3.17 -22.76
CA LEU A 132 12.86 -2.10 -22.91
C LEU A 132 14.23 -2.50 -22.36
N THR A 133 14.28 -3.08 -21.16
CA THR A 133 15.53 -3.23 -20.41
C THR A 133 16.32 -4.49 -20.77
N ILE A 134 15.67 -5.58 -21.22
CA ILE A 134 16.41 -6.78 -21.68
C ILE A 134 17.21 -6.49 -22.95
N PRO A 135 16.62 -5.93 -24.04
CA PRO A 135 17.39 -5.55 -25.22
C PRO A 135 18.47 -4.53 -24.91
N TYR A 136 18.19 -3.60 -23.99
CA TYR A 136 19.18 -2.64 -23.50
C TYR A 136 20.37 -3.31 -22.83
N ALA A 137 20.15 -4.27 -21.93
CA ALA A 137 21.21 -5.03 -21.27
C ALA A 137 22.07 -5.82 -22.28
N ILE A 138 21.43 -6.43 -23.29
CA ILE A 138 22.10 -7.12 -24.40
C ILE A 138 22.96 -6.15 -25.22
N GLY A 139 22.39 -4.99 -25.57
CA GLY A 139 23.09 -3.93 -26.29
C GLY A 139 24.29 -3.39 -25.51
N ALA A 140 24.14 -3.15 -24.22
CA ALA A 140 25.21 -2.72 -23.33
C ALA A 140 26.32 -3.77 -23.21
N ALA A 141 25.96 -5.04 -23.02
CA ALA A 141 26.90 -6.16 -22.99
C ALA A 141 27.70 -6.32 -24.30
N TRP A 142 27.11 -5.92 -25.43
CA TRP A 142 27.78 -5.93 -26.72
C TRP A 142 28.65 -4.68 -26.95
N LEU A 143 28.14 -3.49 -26.67
CA LEU A 143 28.77 -2.22 -27.05
C LEU A 143 29.85 -1.77 -26.05
N ALA A 144 29.57 -1.85 -24.75
CA ALA A 144 30.44 -1.26 -23.72
C ALA A 144 31.86 -1.87 -23.69
N PRO A 145 32.05 -3.20 -23.81
CA PRO A 145 33.38 -3.78 -23.93
C PRO A 145 34.15 -3.28 -25.16
N ARG A 146 33.46 -3.07 -26.28
CA ARG A 146 34.06 -2.59 -27.53
C ARG A 146 34.48 -1.12 -27.43
N LEU A 147 33.71 -0.30 -26.71
CA LEU A 147 34.08 1.10 -26.48
C LEU A 147 35.37 1.24 -25.65
N LEU A 148 35.64 0.26 -24.78
CA LEU A 148 36.78 0.23 -23.85
C LEU A 148 37.96 -0.63 -24.35
N ASP A 149 37.92 -1.10 -25.59
CA ASP A 149 38.93 -1.98 -26.18
C ASP A 149 39.21 -3.24 -25.32
N ALA A 150 38.15 -3.78 -24.70
CA ALA A 150 38.21 -4.99 -23.89
C ALA A 150 38.41 -6.25 -24.75
N PRO A 151 38.92 -7.37 -24.17
CA PRO A 151 39.09 -8.62 -24.89
C PRO A 151 37.78 -9.13 -25.49
N ARG A 152 37.88 -9.78 -26.66
CA ARG A 152 36.72 -10.37 -27.33
C ARG A 152 36.22 -11.59 -26.55
N HIS A 153 35.10 -11.41 -25.86
CA HIS A 153 34.35 -12.49 -25.22
C HIS A 153 32.93 -12.60 -25.79
N SER A 154 32.30 -13.76 -25.57
CA SER A 154 30.91 -14.00 -25.94
C SER A 154 29.93 -13.05 -25.23
N LEU A 155 28.75 -12.84 -25.79
CA LEU A 155 27.68 -12.09 -25.13
C LEU A 155 27.28 -12.73 -23.78
N LYS A 156 27.26 -14.07 -23.73
CA LYS A 156 27.00 -14.85 -22.51
C LYS A 156 27.98 -14.53 -21.39
N HIS A 157 29.26 -14.30 -21.74
CA HIS A 157 30.28 -13.84 -20.80
C HIS A 157 29.91 -12.47 -20.25
N TRP A 158 29.67 -11.48 -21.12
CA TRP A 158 29.38 -10.10 -20.69
C TRP A 158 28.07 -9.93 -19.93
N LEU A 159 27.07 -10.79 -20.17
CA LEU A 159 25.83 -10.84 -19.39
C LEU A 159 25.98 -11.60 -18.06
N GLY A 160 27.12 -12.24 -17.82
CA GLY A 160 27.33 -13.05 -16.63
C GLY A 160 26.50 -14.32 -16.59
N LEU A 161 26.14 -14.88 -17.74
CA LEU A 161 25.29 -16.08 -17.85
C LEU A 161 26.13 -17.38 -17.91
N ALA A 162 27.28 -17.42 -17.25
CA ALA A 162 28.11 -18.62 -17.18
C ALA A 162 27.40 -19.76 -16.41
N ARG A 163 27.92 -20.99 -16.51
CA ARG A 163 27.41 -22.10 -15.69
C ARG A 163 27.62 -21.74 -14.22
N SER A 164 26.54 -21.79 -13.43
CA SER A 164 26.59 -21.50 -12.01
C SER A 164 27.35 -22.60 -11.26
N ASP A 165 28.15 -22.18 -10.29
CA ASP A 165 28.67 -23.09 -9.28
C ASP A 165 27.51 -23.58 -8.39
N THR A 166 27.45 -24.89 -8.17
CA THR A 166 26.34 -25.52 -7.45
C THR A 166 26.31 -25.12 -5.97
N ALA A 167 27.47 -24.95 -5.33
CA ALA A 167 27.53 -24.49 -3.95
C ALA A 167 27.03 -23.05 -3.83
N THR A 168 27.44 -22.15 -4.72
CA THR A 168 26.95 -20.75 -4.72
C THR A 168 25.44 -20.65 -4.93
N LEU A 169 24.85 -21.52 -5.77
CA LEU A 169 23.39 -21.59 -5.93
C LEU A 169 22.69 -21.96 -4.61
N PHE A 170 23.20 -22.99 -3.91
CA PHE A 170 22.62 -23.40 -2.63
C PHE A 170 22.85 -22.38 -1.51
N VAL A 171 24.00 -21.69 -1.49
CA VAL A 171 24.22 -20.57 -0.57
C VAL A 171 23.20 -19.46 -0.81
N ALA A 172 22.91 -19.12 -2.06
CA ALA A 172 21.89 -18.12 -2.38
C ALA A 172 20.47 -18.58 -1.97
N LEU A 173 20.14 -19.86 -2.14
CA LEU A 173 18.88 -20.46 -1.68
C LEU A 173 18.73 -20.41 -0.16
N ALA A 174 19.80 -20.74 0.58
CA ALA A 174 19.80 -20.67 2.04
C ALA A 174 19.66 -19.21 2.52
N ALA A 175 20.40 -18.28 1.90
CA ALA A 175 20.31 -16.86 2.21
C ALA A 175 18.90 -16.31 1.94
N ALA A 176 18.27 -16.72 0.83
CA ALA A 176 16.90 -16.31 0.51
C ALA A 176 15.93 -16.71 1.62
N ALA A 177 15.94 -17.98 2.05
CA ALA A 177 15.06 -18.47 3.13
C ALA A 177 15.28 -17.71 4.45
N LEU A 178 16.54 -17.45 4.83
CA LEU A 178 16.85 -16.75 6.08
C LEU A 178 16.44 -15.27 6.04
N ILE A 179 16.67 -14.60 4.90
CA ILE A 179 16.31 -13.19 4.74
C ILE A 179 14.80 -13.02 4.74
N THR A 180 14.06 -13.93 4.11
CA THR A 180 12.61 -13.83 3.98
C THR A 180 11.84 -14.49 5.12
N LEU A 181 12.53 -14.98 6.16
CA LEU A 181 11.93 -15.66 7.29
C LEU A 181 10.91 -14.81 8.08
N PRO A 182 11.13 -13.51 8.37
CA PRO A 182 10.20 -12.71 9.16
C PRO A 182 8.79 -12.68 8.58
N TRP A 183 8.67 -12.65 7.25
CA TRP A 183 7.39 -12.58 6.54
C TRP A 183 6.49 -13.79 6.79
N THR A 184 7.07 -14.95 7.12
CA THR A 184 6.27 -16.16 7.44
C THR A 184 5.40 -15.98 8.67
N MET A 185 5.77 -15.07 9.57
CA MET A 185 5.10 -14.81 10.83
C MET A 185 4.42 -13.45 10.86
N THR A 186 4.68 -12.53 9.94
CA THR A 186 4.13 -11.16 10.02
C THR A 186 3.23 -10.80 8.85
N GLY A 187 3.18 -11.64 7.82
CA GLY A 187 2.34 -11.41 6.66
C GLY A 187 1.51 -12.61 6.27
N ALA A 188 0.67 -12.39 5.26
CA ALA A 188 -0.23 -13.39 4.69
C ALA A 188 -0.33 -13.18 3.18
N LEU A 189 -0.62 -14.25 2.43
CA LEU A 189 -0.85 -14.12 0.98
C LEU A 189 -2.23 -13.50 0.75
N GLY A 190 -2.28 -12.47 -0.10
CA GLY A 190 -3.54 -11.86 -0.53
C GLY A 190 -4.23 -12.67 -1.62
N ASP A 191 -4.84 -11.98 -2.57
CA ASP A 191 -5.46 -12.66 -3.70
C ASP A 191 -4.45 -13.41 -4.58
N SER A 192 -4.84 -14.60 -5.04
CA SER A 192 -3.98 -15.49 -5.83
C SER A 192 -3.59 -14.94 -7.20
N LEU A 193 -4.52 -14.31 -7.94
CA LEU A 193 -4.23 -13.70 -9.23
C LEU A 193 -3.39 -12.44 -9.06
N THR A 194 -3.64 -11.65 -8.02
CA THR A 194 -2.78 -10.53 -7.62
C THR A 194 -1.38 -11.02 -7.30
N SER A 195 -1.27 -12.08 -6.51
CA SER A 195 0.00 -12.67 -6.10
C SER A 195 0.82 -13.11 -7.31
N LEU A 196 0.17 -13.68 -8.33
CA LEU A 196 0.81 -14.01 -9.60
C LEU A 196 1.37 -12.78 -10.32
N VAL A 197 0.59 -11.69 -10.37
CA VAL A 197 1.04 -10.41 -10.95
C VAL A 197 2.24 -9.85 -10.19
N GLN A 198 2.22 -9.89 -8.85
CA GLN A 198 3.31 -9.42 -8.01
C GLN A 198 4.59 -10.25 -8.18
N VAL A 199 4.47 -11.57 -8.33
CA VAL A 199 5.58 -12.46 -8.67
C VAL A 199 6.18 -12.07 -10.02
N PHE A 200 5.34 -11.87 -11.03
CA PHE A 200 5.78 -11.45 -12.36
C PHE A 200 6.51 -10.09 -12.30
N GLN A 201 5.99 -9.12 -11.57
CA GLN A 201 6.63 -7.83 -11.35
C GLN A 201 7.96 -7.94 -10.59
N ALA A 202 8.06 -8.83 -9.60
CA ALA A 202 9.31 -9.06 -8.88
C ALA A 202 10.38 -9.66 -9.81
N LEU A 203 9.99 -10.57 -10.71
CA LEU A 203 10.87 -11.08 -11.77
C LEU A 203 11.26 -9.98 -12.76
N ALA A 204 10.29 -9.19 -13.21
CA ALA A 204 10.49 -8.08 -14.13
C ALA A 204 11.47 -7.03 -13.58
N TRP A 205 11.54 -6.88 -12.26
CA TRP A 205 12.52 -6.07 -11.57
C TRP A 205 13.88 -6.78 -11.41
N ALA A 206 13.89 -8.02 -10.93
CA ALA A 206 15.13 -8.73 -10.60
C ALA A 206 15.98 -9.06 -11.83
N VAL A 207 15.36 -9.42 -12.95
CA VAL A 207 16.06 -9.87 -14.17
C VAL A 207 16.95 -8.79 -14.77
N PRO A 208 16.43 -7.60 -15.15
CA PRO A 208 17.25 -6.55 -15.74
C PRO A 208 18.31 -6.04 -14.77
N LEU A 209 17.95 -5.91 -13.50
CA LEU A 209 18.85 -5.49 -12.43
C LEU A 209 20.08 -6.39 -12.32
N ALA A 210 19.91 -7.71 -12.27
CA ALA A 210 21.06 -8.61 -12.18
C ALA A 210 21.92 -8.61 -13.45
N LEU A 211 21.29 -8.53 -14.63
CA LEU A 211 21.99 -8.48 -15.91
C LEU A 211 22.81 -7.20 -16.06
N ILE A 212 22.23 -6.04 -15.74
CA ILE A 212 22.86 -4.74 -15.93
C ILE A 212 23.96 -4.52 -14.88
N TYR A 213 23.65 -4.68 -13.59
CA TYR A 213 24.59 -4.36 -12.53
C TYR A 213 25.66 -5.44 -12.32
N TRP A 214 25.27 -6.71 -12.16
CA TRP A 214 26.22 -7.80 -11.85
C TRP A 214 26.66 -8.62 -13.07
N GLY A 215 25.91 -8.55 -14.17
CA GLY A 215 26.31 -9.08 -15.47
C GLY A 215 27.31 -8.16 -16.14
N VAL A 216 26.87 -6.96 -16.53
CA VAL A 216 27.64 -6.02 -17.36
C VAL A 216 28.55 -5.10 -16.53
N VAL A 217 27.98 -4.26 -15.65
CA VAL A 217 28.73 -3.20 -14.93
C VAL A 217 29.82 -3.79 -14.04
N PHE A 218 29.49 -4.73 -13.16
CA PHE A 218 30.43 -5.40 -12.27
C PHE A 218 31.56 -6.05 -13.05
N ARG A 219 31.25 -6.70 -14.18
CA ARG A 219 32.26 -7.38 -15.00
C ARG A 219 33.17 -6.39 -15.70
N LEU A 220 32.64 -5.31 -16.27
CA LEU A 220 33.43 -4.23 -16.85
C LEU A 220 34.40 -3.65 -15.83
N LEU A 221 33.90 -3.30 -14.65
CA LEU A 221 34.71 -2.77 -13.56
C LEU A 221 35.77 -3.78 -13.11
N ASN A 222 35.40 -5.04 -12.91
CA ASN A 222 36.32 -6.07 -12.42
C ASN A 222 37.40 -6.46 -13.45
N GLU A 223 37.14 -6.34 -14.75
CA GLU A 223 38.16 -6.59 -15.79
C GLU A 223 39.15 -5.42 -15.95
N HIS A 224 38.77 -4.19 -15.57
CA HIS A 224 39.54 -2.99 -15.86
C HIS A 224 40.13 -2.29 -14.63
N ILE A 225 39.61 -2.55 -13.44
CA ILE A 225 40.08 -2.00 -12.18
C ILE A 225 40.98 -3.02 -11.50
N VAL A 226 42.20 -2.58 -11.15
CA VAL A 226 43.25 -3.44 -10.58
C VAL A 226 42.83 -4.12 -9.29
N HIS A 227 42.05 -3.43 -8.46
CA HIS A 227 41.62 -3.92 -7.16
C HIS A 227 40.17 -4.44 -7.22
N PRO A 228 39.93 -5.76 -7.02
CA PRO A 228 38.58 -6.33 -7.05
C PRO A 228 37.62 -5.70 -6.03
N TRP A 229 38.13 -5.31 -4.85
CA TRP A 229 37.33 -4.64 -3.82
C TRP A 229 36.82 -3.27 -4.30
N ALA A 230 37.59 -2.56 -5.13
CA ALA A 230 37.20 -1.26 -5.66
C ALA A 230 36.13 -1.42 -6.76
N ALA A 231 36.23 -2.46 -7.59
CA ALA A 231 35.19 -2.80 -8.58
C ALA A 231 33.86 -3.20 -7.90
N ALA A 232 33.93 -3.98 -6.82
CA ALA A 232 32.77 -4.34 -5.99
C ALA A 232 32.12 -3.10 -5.36
N LEU A 233 32.91 -2.24 -4.71
CA LEU A 233 32.42 -1.01 -4.10
C LEU A 233 31.77 -0.08 -5.14
N LEU A 234 32.40 0.12 -6.30
CA LEU A 234 31.85 0.95 -7.36
C LEU A 234 30.54 0.39 -7.92
N THR A 235 30.39 -0.94 -8.00
CA THR A 235 29.14 -1.58 -8.40
C THR A 235 28.01 -1.30 -7.40
N ILE A 236 28.31 -1.43 -6.10
CA ILE A 236 27.36 -1.14 -5.01
C ILE A 236 26.93 0.34 -5.04
N ILE A 237 27.89 1.26 -5.21
CA ILE A 237 27.60 2.70 -5.28
C ILE A 237 26.78 3.03 -6.53
N LEU A 238 27.13 2.47 -7.71
CA LEU A 238 26.36 2.67 -8.94
C LEU A 238 24.95 2.11 -8.84
N TYR A 239 24.77 0.98 -8.15
CA TYR A 239 23.46 0.42 -7.85
C TYR A 239 22.64 1.35 -6.96
N TRP A 240 23.22 1.80 -5.84
CA TRP A 240 22.57 2.75 -4.92
C TRP A 240 22.16 4.05 -5.62
N LEU A 241 23.05 4.66 -6.38
CA LEU A 241 22.75 5.89 -7.13
C LEU A 241 21.72 5.65 -8.24
N GLY A 242 21.75 4.49 -8.88
CA GLY A 242 20.72 4.13 -9.85
C GLY A 242 19.34 3.95 -9.21
N THR A 243 19.26 3.40 -7.99
CA THR A 243 18.00 3.32 -7.25
C THR A 243 17.47 4.69 -6.83
N MET A 244 18.36 5.67 -6.57
CA MET A 244 17.94 7.06 -6.37
C MET A 244 17.28 7.66 -7.62
N GLY A 245 17.57 7.16 -8.82
CA GLY A 245 16.86 7.54 -10.05
C GLY A 245 15.35 7.25 -10.05
N GLY A 246 14.84 6.53 -9.04
CA GLY A 246 13.42 6.28 -8.80
C GLY A 246 12.55 7.53 -8.65
N PHE A 247 13.13 8.71 -8.39
CA PHE A 247 12.41 9.99 -8.43
C PHE A 247 11.73 10.28 -9.78
N LEU A 248 12.17 9.66 -10.88
CA LEU A 248 11.57 9.88 -12.18
C LEU A 248 10.40 8.91 -12.45
N PRO A 249 9.32 9.35 -13.12
CA PRO A 249 9.03 10.75 -13.49
C PRO A 249 8.29 11.53 -12.40
N ASP A 250 7.74 10.85 -11.39
CA ASP A 250 6.66 11.36 -10.52
C ASP A 250 7.13 12.04 -9.22
N GLY A 251 8.44 12.14 -8.99
CA GLY A 251 8.99 12.74 -7.77
C GLY A 251 8.84 11.89 -6.51
N ASP A 252 9.06 10.58 -6.61
CA ASP A 252 9.05 9.67 -5.45
C ASP A 252 10.18 10.00 -4.45
N TRP A 253 9.84 10.81 -3.44
CA TRP A 253 10.74 11.22 -2.35
C TRP A 253 11.16 10.08 -1.42
N GLY A 254 10.52 8.91 -1.51
CA GLY A 254 10.93 7.69 -0.82
C GLY A 254 12.13 6.99 -1.46
N ALA A 255 12.42 7.25 -2.74
CA ALA A 255 13.48 6.56 -3.49
C ALA A 255 14.88 6.65 -2.85
N PRO A 256 15.35 7.78 -2.27
CA PRO A 256 16.63 7.85 -1.55
C PRO A 256 16.71 6.93 -0.34
N LEU A 257 15.65 6.92 0.47
CA LEU A 257 15.57 6.10 1.68
C LEU A 257 15.55 4.62 1.26
N ALA A 258 14.73 4.27 0.28
CA ALA A 258 14.72 2.93 -0.32
C ALA A 258 16.10 2.51 -0.82
N GLY A 259 16.84 3.42 -1.49
CA GLY A 259 18.21 3.15 -1.93
C GLY A 259 19.17 2.83 -0.78
N LEU A 260 19.11 3.57 0.33
CA LEU A 260 19.94 3.29 1.52
C LEU A 260 19.63 1.91 2.11
N TYR A 261 18.35 1.55 2.19
CA TYR A 261 17.92 0.24 2.67
C TYR A 261 18.40 -0.90 1.75
N LEU A 262 18.61 -0.66 0.46
CA LEU A 262 19.06 -1.69 -0.47
C LEU A 262 20.58 -1.93 -0.48
N LEU A 263 21.38 -1.14 0.25
CA LEU A 263 22.85 -1.30 0.31
C LEU A 263 23.31 -2.67 0.88
N PRO A 264 22.73 -3.20 1.98
CA PRO A 264 23.02 -4.56 2.44
C PRO A 264 22.77 -5.62 1.37
N LEU A 265 21.67 -5.49 0.62
CA LEU A 265 21.35 -6.41 -0.48
C LEU A 265 22.38 -6.30 -1.60
N ALA A 266 22.74 -5.10 -2.01
CA ALA A 266 23.75 -4.87 -3.03
C ALA A 266 25.11 -5.48 -2.64
N PHE A 267 25.49 -5.34 -1.36
CA PHE A 267 26.69 -5.95 -0.81
C PHE A 267 26.63 -7.48 -0.89
N LEU A 268 25.55 -8.09 -0.39
CA LEU A 268 25.37 -9.55 -0.44
C LEU A 268 25.37 -10.10 -1.88
N LEU A 269 24.67 -9.45 -2.81
CA LEU A 269 24.67 -9.85 -4.22
C LEU A 269 26.08 -9.74 -4.83
N THR A 270 26.85 -8.72 -4.46
CA THR A 270 28.22 -8.56 -4.93
C THR A 270 29.15 -9.65 -4.37
N GLU A 271 28.94 -10.05 -3.11
CA GLU A 271 29.68 -11.14 -2.48
C GLU A 271 29.38 -12.51 -3.12
N LEU A 272 28.11 -12.80 -3.39
CA LEU A 272 27.70 -13.98 -4.16
C LEU A 272 28.28 -13.96 -5.59
N ARG A 273 28.32 -12.78 -6.22
CA ARG A 273 28.90 -12.61 -7.56
C ARG A 273 30.42 -12.81 -7.57
N ALA A 274 31.09 -12.54 -6.45
CA ALA A 274 32.52 -12.79 -6.31
C ALA A 274 32.83 -14.28 -5.99
N LEU A 275 31.88 -15.03 -5.42
CA LEU A 275 32.00 -16.48 -5.20
C LEU A 275 31.77 -17.29 -6.48
N GLY A 276 30.95 -16.81 -7.41
CA GLY A 276 30.57 -17.53 -8.62
C GLY A 276 30.57 -16.69 -9.90
N ASN A 277 30.78 -17.33 -11.06
CA ASN A 277 30.86 -16.62 -12.34
C ASN A 277 29.51 -16.30 -13.00
N SER A 278 28.39 -16.57 -12.32
CA SER A 278 27.03 -16.47 -12.85
C SER A 278 26.16 -15.50 -12.07
N VAL A 279 25.24 -14.82 -12.76
CA VAL A 279 24.21 -13.97 -12.14
C VAL A 279 22.99 -14.76 -11.66
N ILE A 280 22.86 -16.03 -12.04
CA ILE A 280 21.67 -16.85 -11.69
C ILE A 280 21.41 -16.94 -10.17
N PRO A 281 22.42 -17.18 -9.31
CA PRO A 281 22.19 -17.19 -7.85
C PRO A 281 21.71 -15.83 -7.31
N LEU A 282 22.15 -14.73 -7.94
CA LEU A 282 21.75 -13.36 -7.57
C LEU A 282 20.29 -13.10 -7.89
N LEU A 283 19.86 -13.54 -9.08
CA LEU A 283 18.48 -13.42 -9.55
C LEU A 283 17.52 -14.06 -8.56
N LEU A 284 17.82 -15.28 -8.12
CA LEU A 284 16.99 -16.00 -7.17
C LEU A 284 16.86 -15.23 -5.86
N LEU A 285 17.98 -14.78 -5.29
CA LEU A 285 17.98 -14.04 -4.04
C LEU A 285 17.24 -12.70 -4.16
N ALA A 286 17.56 -11.90 -5.18
CA ALA A 286 16.91 -10.61 -5.42
C ALA A 286 15.40 -10.78 -5.66
N PHE A 287 15.00 -11.80 -6.42
CA PHE A 287 13.61 -12.17 -6.62
C PHE A 287 12.92 -12.49 -5.29
N CYS A 288 13.48 -13.40 -4.47
CA CYS A 288 12.87 -13.76 -3.19
C CYS A 288 12.72 -12.56 -2.24
N CYS A 289 13.76 -11.71 -2.13
CA CYS A 289 13.70 -10.50 -1.31
C CYS A 289 12.59 -9.55 -1.75
N ARG A 290 12.42 -9.35 -3.06
CA ARG A 290 11.41 -8.44 -3.62
C ARG A 290 10.00 -9.04 -3.62
N ALA A 291 9.88 -10.33 -3.94
CA ALA A 291 8.61 -11.03 -4.06
C ALA A 291 7.96 -11.23 -2.70
N THR A 292 8.71 -11.68 -1.69
CA THR A 292 8.12 -12.04 -0.39
C THR A 292 7.47 -10.83 0.28
N ALA A 293 8.14 -9.68 0.32
CA ALA A 293 7.55 -8.47 0.92
C ALA A 293 6.23 -8.06 0.23
N ARG A 294 6.16 -8.12 -1.11
CA ARG A 294 4.93 -7.79 -1.86
C ARG A 294 3.81 -8.81 -1.64
N LEU A 295 4.20 -10.09 -1.64
CA LEU A 295 3.28 -11.21 -1.50
C LEU A 295 2.68 -11.30 -0.10
N PHE A 296 3.40 -10.85 0.94
CA PHE A 296 3.01 -11.05 2.33
C PHE A 296 2.45 -9.78 3.00
N VAL A 297 2.66 -8.60 2.42
CA VAL A 297 2.10 -7.33 2.91
C VAL A 297 0.93 -6.87 2.04
N ASP A 298 -0.19 -6.52 2.66
CA ASP A 298 -1.32 -5.87 2.01
C ASP A 298 -0.83 -4.53 1.47
N PRO A 299 -0.90 -4.31 0.16
CA PRO A 299 -0.42 -3.07 -0.42
C PRO A 299 -1.14 -1.83 0.09
N ARG A 300 -2.35 -1.98 0.64
CA ARG A 300 -3.10 -0.89 1.25
C ARG A 300 -2.54 -0.45 2.59
N ASP A 301 -1.67 -1.24 3.24
CA ASP A 301 -1.00 -0.85 4.50
C ASP A 301 -0.13 0.40 4.32
N ALA A 302 0.26 0.73 3.09
CA ALA A 302 0.91 2.00 2.77
C ALA A 302 -0.05 3.20 2.69
N LEU A 303 -1.37 2.98 2.72
CA LEU A 303 -2.42 3.99 2.49
C LEU A 303 -3.25 4.34 3.74
N ALA A 304 -3.62 3.37 4.58
CA ALA A 304 -4.70 3.59 5.57
C ALA A 304 -4.33 4.25 6.90
N GLN A 305 -3.05 4.34 7.28
CA GLN A 305 -2.65 4.93 8.59
C GLN A 305 -1.77 6.16 8.41
N GLN A 306 -2.28 7.21 7.76
CA GLN A 306 -1.49 8.42 7.45
C GLN A 306 -0.19 8.13 6.66
N GLY A 307 -0.11 6.97 5.99
CA GLY A 307 1.08 6.48 5.29
C GLY A 307 2.06 5.64 6.14
N ILE A 308 1.70 5.20 7.34
CA ILE A 308 2.57 4.40 8.22
C ILE A 308 2.17 2.91 8.14
N PRO A 309 3.05 2.00 7.67
CA PRO A 309 2.77 0.58 7.68
C PRO A 309 2.62 0.03 9.10
N GLU A 310 1.92 -1.09 9.22
CA GLU A 310 1.83 -1.90 10.44
C GLU A 310 3.21 -2.11 11.10
N LEU A 311 3.28 -1.98 12.43
CA LEU A 311 4.53 -2.02 13.19
C LEU A 311 5.31 -3.33 12.95
N GLN A 312 4.61 -4.47 12.90
CA GLN A 312 5.22 -5.78 12.59
C GLN A 312 5.91 -5.80 11.22
N HIS A 313 5.41 -5.07 10.22
CA HIS A 313 6.04 -5.00 8.90
C HIS A 313 7.24 -4.07 8.88
N ILE A 314 7.17 -2.93 9.58
CA ILE A 314 8.33 -2.05 9.79
C ILE A 314 9.48 -2.86 10.40
N LEU A 315 9.19 -3.63 11.46
CA LEU A 315 10.16 -4.51 12.10
C LEU A 315 10.67 -5.60 11.14
N SER A 316 9.78 -6.21 10.35
CA SER A 316 10.15 -7.23 9.36
C SER A 316 11.11 -6.67 8.30
N TYR A 317 10.83 -5.48 7.76
CA TYR A 317 11.74 -4.78 6.86
C TYR A 317 13.09 -4.51 7.55
N ALA A 318 13.11 -3.99 8.78
CA ALA A 318 14.36 -3.77 9.52
C ALA A 318 15.19 -5.08 9.68
N ILE A 319 14.55 -6.17 10.11
CA ILE A 319 15.20 -7.47 10.30
C ILE A 319 15.75 -8.00 8.98
N VAL A 320 14.97 -7.93 7.89
CA VAL A 320 15.40 -8.33 6.53
C VAL A 320 16.72 -7.65 6.16
N HIS A 321 16.84 -6.33 6.37
CA HIS A 321 18.05 -5.58 6.02
C HIS A 321 19.24 -5.92 6.92
N VAL A 322 19.02 -6.06 8.23
CA VAL A 322 20.06 -6.46 9.19
C VAL A 322 20.60 -7.86 8.87
N VAL A 323 19.71 -8.84 8.71
CA VAL A 323 20.07 -10.23 8.36
C VAL A 323 20.80 -10.29 7.02
N THR A 324 20.32 -9.53 6.02
CA THR A 324 20.99 -9.42 4.72
C THR A 324 22.43 -8.92 4.87
N GLY A 325 22.65 -7.87 5.67
CA GLY A 325 23.98 -7.34 5.97
C GLY A 325 24.87 -8.34 6.70
N LEU A 326 24.35 -9.02 7.72
CA LEU A 326 25.07 -10.04 8.49
C LEU A 326 25.50 -11.23 7.62
N ILE A 327 24.62 -11.72 6.74
CA ILE A 327 24.96 -12.80 5.80
C ILE A 327 26.05 -12.33 4.82
N GLY A 328 25.93 -11.10 4.28
CA GLY A 328 26.97 -10.51 3.43
C GLY A 328 28.32 -10.44 4.14
N LEU A 329 28.35 -9.97 5.38
CA LEU A 329 29.57 -9.88 6.20
C LEU A 329 30.15 -11.26 6.50
N GLY A 330 29.31 -12.25 6.77
CA GLY A 330 29.71 -13.64 6.97
C GLY A 330 30.36 -14.25 5.74
N LEU A 331 29.76 -14.07 4.55
CA LEU A 331 30.33 -14.54 3.28
C LEU A 331 31.65 -13.85 2.95
N TRP A 332 31.71 -12.53 3.15
CA TRP A 332 32.94 -11.76 2.96
C TRP A 332 34.04 -12.23 3.90
N GLY A 333 33.75 -12.31 5.21
CA GLY A 333 34.69 -12.73 6.25
C GLY A 333 35.18 -14.16 6.04
N GLY A 334 34.29 -15.08 5.69
CA GLY A 334 34.62 -16.45 5.33
C GLY A 334 35.55 -16.52 4.13
N ARG A 335 35.30 -15.73 3.06
CA ARG A 335 36.20 -15.64 1.91
C ARG A 335 37.57 -15.08 2.30
N GLN A 336 37.64 -14.02 3.10
CA GLN A 336 38.92 -13.46 3.56
C GLN A 336 39.69 -14.46 4.42
N LEU A 337 39.00 -15.21 5.27
CA LEU A 337 39.60 -16.27 6.08
C LEU A 337 40.16 -17.39 5.20
N LEU A 338 39.41 -17.90 4.22
CA LEU A 338 39.88 -18.90 3.26
C LEU A 338 41.08 -18.41 2.45
N LEU A 339 41.11 -17.13 2.08
CA LEU A 339 42.26 -16.51 1.40
C LEU A 339 43.50 -16.38 2.31
N LYS A 340 43.32 -16.26 3.63
CA LYS A 340 44.41 -16.26 4.62
C LYS A 340 44.90 -17.67 4.95
N LEU A 341 43.98 -18.63 5.05
CA LEU A 341 44.23 -20.05 5.34
C LEU A 341 44.82 -20.83 4.15
N LYS A 342 45.33 -20.14 3.11
CA LYS A 342 45.91 -20.67 1.87
C LYS A 342 47.04 -21.70 2.11
N ARG A 343 46.71 -22.94 2.52
CA ARG A 343 47.43 -24.21 2.27
C ARG A 343 46.95 -25.42 3.08
N ASP A 344 46.19 -25.27 4.17
CA ASP A 344 46.00 -26.41 5.10
C ASP A 344 44.61 -27.06 5.07
N VAL A 345 43.60 -26.42 4.48
CA VAL A 345 42.23 -26.95 4.40
C VAL A 345 41.66 -26.78 2.99
N ALA A 346 41.61 -27.89 2.23
CA ALA A 346 40.98 -27.95 0.93
C ALA A 346 39.64 -28.70 1.04
N ILE A 347 38.52 -27.97 1.05
CA ILE A 347 37.18 -28.58 0.97
C ILE A 347 36.94 -28.96 -0.49
N SER A 348 36.65 -30.24 -0.76
CA SER A 348 36.31 -30.66 -2.12
C SER A 348 35.01 -29.97 -2.58
N PRO A 349 34.87 -29.60 -3.87
CA PRO A 349 33.66 -28.95 -4.38
C PRO A 349 32.37 -29.75 -4.13
N ARG A 350 32.47 -31.09 -4.09
CA ARG A 350 31.34 -31.98 -3.77
C ARG A 350 30.89 -31.84 -2.31
N VAL A 351 31.84 -31.80 -1.38
CA VAL A 351 31.55 -31.60 0.05
C VAL A 351 31.00 -30.20 0.29
N GLY A 352 31.61 -29.17 -0.32
CA GLY A 352 31.10 -27.80 -0.24
C GLY A 352 29.66 -27.66 -0.78
N SER A 353 29.37 -28.29 -1.92
CA SER A 353 28.01 -28.32 -2.49
C SER A 353 27.02 -29.07 -1.60
N ALA A 354 27.42 -30.20 -1.01
CA ALA A 354 26.56 -30.99 -0.12
C ALA A 354 26.24 -30.24 1.18
N LEU A 355 27.23 -29.57 1.77
CA LEU A 355 27.03 -28.73 2.97
C LEU A 355 26.10 -27.55 2.66
N ALA A 356 26.31 -26.86 1.54
CA ALA A 356 25.45 -25.76 1.13
C ALA A 356 24.02 -26.24 0.84
N ALA A 357 23.85 -27.38 0.17
CA ALA A 357 22.55 -27.98 -0.09
C ALA A 357 21.82 -28.35 1.21
N THR A 358 22.53 -28.95 2.17
CA THR A 358 21.97 -29.31 3.48
C THR A 358 21.53 -28.06 4.25
N ALA A 359 22.34 -26.99 4.24
CA ALA A 359 21.98 -25.72 4.84
C ALA A 359 20.75 -25.08 4.18
N ALA A 360 20.66 -25.13 2.84
CA ALA A 360 19.51 -24.63 2.11
C ALA A 360 18.23 -25.41 2.44
N LEU A 361 18.30 -26.76 2.45
CA LEU A 361 17.18 -27.61 2.83
C LEU A 361 16.72 -27.34 4.26
N PHE A 362 17.64 -27.22 5.20
CA PHE A 362 17.32 -26.90 6.59
C PHE A 362 16.65 -25.53 6.71
N ALA A 363 17.21 -24.49 6.07
CA ALA A 363 16.65 -23.14 6.12
C ALA A 363 15.22 -23.08 5.53
N TRP A 364 14.98 -23.76 4.41
CA TRP A 364 13.63 -23.84 3.82
C TRP A 364 12.67 -24.73 4.63
N ALA A 365 13.15 -25.78 5.28
CA ALA A 365 12.32 -26.58 6.19
C ALA A 365 11.87 -25.76 7.40
N VAL A 366 12.76 -24.94 7.97
CA VAL A 366 12.41 -23.99 9.04
C VAL A 366 11.42 -22.95 8.52
N TRP A 367 11.67 -22.38 7.34
CA TRP A 367 10.77 -21.41 6.71
C TRP A 367 9.35 -21.98 6.52
N LEU A 368 9.24 -23.17 5.92
CA LEU A 368 7.96 -23.85 5.70
C LEU A 368 7.28 -24.24 7.01
N GLY A 369 8.05 -24.69 8.00
CA GLY A 369 7.53 -25.00 9.33
C GLY A 369 6.94 -23.77 10.02
N LEU A 370 7.66 -22.64 10.00
CA LEU A 370 7.13 -21.39 10.55
C LEU A 370 5.89 -20.92 9.82
N TYR A 371 5.88 -20.93 8.48
CA TYR A 371 4.70 -20.53 7.72
C TYR A 371 3.49 -21.43 7.98
N ALA A 372 3.70 -22.75 8.10
CA ALA A 372 2.61 -23.70 8.30
C ALA A 372 2.04 -23.71 9.73
N PHE A 373 2.88 -23.46 10.75
CA PHE A 373 2.48 -23.64 12.16
C PHE A 373 2.40 -22.34 12.97
N ALA A 374 3.08 -21.27 12.52
CA ALA A 374 3.06 -19.97 13.17
C ALA A 374 2.57 -18.84 12.24
N GLY A 375 2.47 -19.08 10.93
CA GLY A 375 1.95 -18.13 9.95
C GLY A 375 0.46 -18.28 9.69
N ASN A 376 -0.02 -17.59 8.65
CA ASN A 376 -1.37 -17.77 8.10
C ASN A 376 -1.29 -18.41 6.70
N PRO A 377 -1.29 -19.76 6.60
CA PRO A 377 -1.18 -20.45 5.32
C PRO A 377 -2.48 -20.40 4.51
N GLY A 378 -2.41 -19.89 3.28
CA GLY A 378 -3.57 -19.75 2.39
C GLY A 378 -3.57 -18.42 1.66
N PHE A 379 -4.47 -18.27 0.69
CA PHE A 379 -4.72 -17.01 -0.02
C PHE A 379 -5.99 -16.36 0.53
N THR A 380 -5.90 -15.09 0.88
CA THR A 380 -7.07 -14.23 1.14
C THR A 380 -7.57 -13.68 -0.20
N ASN A 381 -8.36 -14.48 -0.93
CA ASN A 381 -8.84 -14.10 -2.27
C ASN A 381 -9.89 -12.98 -2.21
N ASP A 382 -9.80 -12.08 -3.19
CA ASP A 382 -10.81 -11.02 -3.36
C ASP A 382 -12.12 -11.63 -3.87
N GLY A 383 -13.23 -11.02 -3.44
CA GLY A 383 -14.58 -11.29 -3.92
C GLY A 383 -15.04 -10.26 -4.93
N PHE A 384 -16.34 -10.26 -5.20
CA PHE A 384 -17.02 -9.24 -6.00
C PHE A 384 -18.46 -9.06 -5.55
N VAL A 385 -19.05 -7.91 -5.87
CA VAL A 385 -20.49 -7.66 -5.71
C VAL A 385 -21.16 -7.61 -7.07
N ILE A 386 -22.33 -8.21 -7.18
CA ILE A 386 -23.23 -8.14 -8.33
C ILE A 386 -24.33 -7.17 -7.94
N ILE A 387 -24.38 -5.99 -8.57
CA ILE A 387 -25.41 -4.97 -8.33
C ILE A 387 -26.48 -5.12 -9.42
N LEU A 388 -27.73 -5.23 -9.01
CA LEU A 388 -28.86 -5.44 -9.93
C LEU A 388 -29.38 -4.12 -10.51
N GLU A 389 -29.92 -4.18 -11.74
CA GLU A 389 -30.49 -3.02 -12.44
C GLU A 389 -31.70 -2.43 -11.72
N GLU A 390 -32.55 -3.28 -11.15
CA GLU A 390 -33.73 -2.84 -10.43
C GLU A 390 -33.38 -2.53 -8.97
N GLN A 391 -33.54 -1.28 -8.55
CA GLN A 391 -33.51 -0.87 -7.14
C GLN A 391 -34.93 -0.54 -6.69
N ALA A 392 -35.22 -0.63 -5.38
CA ALA A 392 -36.57 -0.40 -4.86
C ALA A 392 -37.02 1.06 -5.04
N ASP A 393 -38.29 1.28 -5.39
CA ASP A 393 -38.89 2.62 -5.41
C ASP A 393 -39.36 3.03 -4.01
N LEU A 394 -38.64 3.99 -3.42
CA LEU A 394 -38.88 4.47 -2.06
C LEU A 394 -39.64 5.80 -2.01
N SER A 395 -40.12 6.31 -3.15
CA SER A 395 -40.75 7.63 -3.24
C SER A 395 -41.94 7.81 -2.28
N ALA A 396 -42.76 6.77 -2.11
CA ALA A 396 -43.91 6.82 -1.21
C ALA A 396 -43.54 6.93 0.29
N ALA A 397 -42.29 6.62 0.67
CA ALA A 397 -41.83 6.73 2.05
C ALA A 397 -41.87 8.18 2.56
N TYR A 398 -41.67 9.16 1.67
CA TYR A 398 -41.64 10.58 2.03
C TYR A 398 -43.00 11.14 2.45
N ASP A 399 -44.10 10.47 2.08
CA ASP A 399 -45.46 10.85 2.46
C ASP A 399 -45.92 10.18 3.77
N ILE A 400 -45.10 9.29 4.36
CA ILE A 400 -45.42 8.57 5.60
C ILE A 400 -44.94 9.39 6.81
N ALA A 401 -45.87 9.90 7.62
CA ALA A 401 -45.55 10.76 8.76
C ALA A 401 -44.94 10.03 9.98
N GLY A 402 -45.32 8.76 10.22
CA GLY A 402 -44.84 7.99 11.37
C GLY A 402 -43.48 7.37 11.10
N ARG A 403 -42.47 7.64 11.95
CA ARG A 403 -41.10 7.13 11.78
C ARG A 403 -41.04 5.60 11.61
N GLU A 404 -41.69 4.86 12.52
CA GLU A 404 -41.70 3.39 12.48
C GLU A 404 -42.38 2.85 11.22
N ALA A 405 -43.56 3.38 10.87
CA ALA A 405 -44.27 3.00 9.64
C ALA A 405 -43.46 3.32 8.36
N ARG A 406 -42.71 4.42 8.40
CA ARG A 406 -41.82 4.84 7.31
C ARG A 406 -40.63 3.91 7.17
N LEU A 407 -39.96 3.55 8.28
CA LEU A 407 -38.89 2.56 8.29
C LEU A 407 -39.38 1.20 7.79
N GLN A 408 -40.54 0.73 8.30
CA GLN A 408 -41.12 -0.54 7.88
C GLN A 408 -41.40 -0.58 6.38
N TYR A 409 -42.01 0.48 5.82
CA TYR A 409 -42.26 0.57 4.38
C TYR A 409 -40.97 0.46 3.57
N VAL A 410 -39.91 1.16 3.99
CA VAL A 410 -38.61 1.11 3.29
C VAL A 410 -37.99 -0.29 3.39
N TYR A 411 -38.01 -0.91 4.56
CA TYR A 411 -37.51 -2.27 4.77
C TYR A 411 -38.26 -3.30 3.90
N ASP A 412 -39.60 -3.25 3.89
CA ASP A 412 -40.45 -4.14 3.10
C ASP A 412 -40.19 -3.97 1.59
N ALA A 413 -40.14 -2.73 1.10
CA ALA A 413 -39.91 -2.44 -0.32
C ALA A 413 -38.53 -2.93 -0.80
N LEU A 414 -37.49 -2.75 0.02
CA LEU A 414 -36.14 -3.20 -0.29
C LEU A 414 -36.04 -4.73 -0.29
N THR A 415 -36.57 -5.38 0.75
CA THR A 415 -36.52 -6.85 0.88
C THR A 415 -37.35 -7.54 -0.20
N GLU A 416 -38.57 -7.07 -0.49
CA GLU A 416 -39.42 -7.61 -1.57
C GLU A 416 -38.73 -7.50 -2.94
N THR A 417 -38.14 -6.34 -3.23
CA THR A 417 -37.42 -6.12 -4.50
C THR A 417 -36.23 -7.07 -4.62
N ALA A 418 -35.41 -7.18 -3.57
CA ALA A 418 -34.26 -8.05 -3.55
C ALA A 418 -34.63 -9.54 -3.66
N GLU A 419 -35.62 -10.03 -2.90
CA GLU A 419 -36.07 -11.42 -2.97
C GLU A 419 -36.56 -11.80 -4.37
N ARG A 420 -37.34 -10.93 -5.02
CA ARG A 420 -37.86 -11.18 -6.36
C ARG A 420 -36.78 -11.18 -7.43
N THR A 421 -35.89 -10.20 -7.40
CA THR A 421 -34.95 -9.94 -8.51
C THR A 421 -33.67 -10.76 -8.40
N GLN A 422 -33.25 -11.14 -7.19
CA GLN A 422 -32.04 -11.93 -6.96
C GLN A 422 -32.23 -13.43 -7.17
N ALA A 423 -33.48 -13.93 -7.23
CA ALA A 423 -33.78 -15.36 -7.20
C ALA A 423 -33.02 -16.19 -8.25
N ASP A 424 -32.97 -15.73 -9.51
CA ASP A 424 -32.31 -16.45 -10.60
C ASP A 424 -30.78 -16.47 -10.43
N LEU A 425 -30.18 -15.34 -10.04
CA LEU A 425 -28.74 -15.24 -9.80
C LEU A 425 -28.31 -16.08 -8.59
N ARG A 426 -29.14 -16.11 -7.54
CA ARG A 426 -28.93 -16.93 -6.35
C ARG A 426 -28.95 -18.42 -6.70
N ALA A 427 -29.95 -18.85 -7.48
CA ALA A 427 -30.02 -20.22 -7.97
C ALA A 427 -28.80 -20.59 -8.85
N GLU A 428 -28.33 -19.68 -9.70
CA GLU A 428 -27.11 -19.91 -10.47
C GLU A 428 -25.86 -20.03 -9.58
N LEU A 429 -25.72 -19.19 -8.55
CA LEU A 429 -24.60 -19.26 -7.61
C LEU A 429 -24.63 -20.56 -6.79
N ASP A 430 -25.81 -21.02 -6.40
CA ASP A 430 -26.04 -22.32 -5.75
C ASP A 430 -25.62 -23.49 -6.68
N ASP A 431 -26.05 -23.47 -7.94
CA ASP A 431 -25.65 -24.46 -8.96
C ASP A 431 -24.13 -24.49 -9.21
N LEU A 432 -23.49 -23.32 -9.08
CA LEU A 432 -22.05 -23.15 -9.23
C LEU A 432 -21.25 -23.54 -7.98
N GLY A 433 -21.93 -23.78 -6.85
CA GLY A 433 -21.32 -24.07 -5.55
C GLY A 433 -20.47 -22.92 -5.03
N VAL A 434 -20.86 -21.67 -5.31
CA VAL A 434 -20.12 -20.47 -4.93
C VAL A 434 -20.80 -19.80 -3.73
N PRO A 435 -20.14 -19.67 -2.58
CA PRO A 435 -20.70 -18.97 -1.43
C PRO A 435 -21.02 -17.51 -1.77
N TYR A 436 -22.18 -17.05 -1.34
CA TYR A 436 -22.63 -15.69 -1.54
C TYR A 436 -23.46 -15.20 -0.36
N ARG A 437 -23.61 -13.87 -0.26
CA ARG A 437 -24.52 -13.20 0.66
C ARG A 437 -25.40 -12.21 -0.10
N ALA A 438 -26.70 -12.29 0.11
CA ALA A 438 -27.68 -11.36 -0.44
C ALA A 438 -27.79 -10.09 0.43
N TYR A 439 -28.01 -8.95 -0.20
CA TYR A 439 -28.28 -7.67 0.46
C TYR A 439 -29.53 -7.03 -0.14
N TYR A 440 -30.30 -6.32 0.67
CA TYR A 440 -31.50 -5.59 0.22
C TYR A 440 -31.30 -4.08 0.16
N VAL A 441 -30.47 -3.50 1.03
CA VAL A 441 -30.33 -2.02 1.16
C VAL A 441 -29.73 -1.40 -0.10
N ILE A 442 -28.84 -2.13 -0.74
CA ILE A 442 -28.53 -2.06 -2.17
C ILE A 442 -29.00 -3.39 -2.69
N ASN A 443 -29.79 -3.43 -3.77
CA ASN A 443 -30.17 -4.68 -4.39
C ASN A 443 -28.93 -5.31 -5.05
N MET A 444 -28.20 -6.12 -4.28
CA MET A 444 -26.93 -6.70 -4.68
C MET A 444 -26.66 -8.04 -3.99
N ILE A 445 -25.74 -8.79 -4.58
CA ILE A 445 -25.24 -10.06 -4.06
C ILE A 445 -23.71 -9.97 -3.94
N ARG A 446 -23.16 -10.21 -2.75
CA ARG A 446 -21.71 -10.40 -2.55
C ARG A 446 -21.34 -11.84 -2.82
N VAL A 447 -20.30 -12.05 -3.62
CA VAL A 447 -19.66 -13.33 -3.85
C VAL A 447 -18.30 -13.32 -3.16
N ASP A 448 -18.08 -14.29 -2.28
CA ASP A 448 -16.84 -14.38 -1.49
C ASP A 448 -15.76 -15.14 -2.26
N GLY A 449 -14.58 -14.53 -2.38
CA GLY A 449 -13.51 -15.07 -3.21
C GLY A 449 -13.91 -15.15 -4.69
N HIS A 450 -13.26 -16.05 -5.44
CA HIS A 450 -13.66 -16.35 -6.83
C HIS A 450 -13.67 -15.16 -7.80
N ARG A 451 -12.89 -14.10 -7.59
CA ARG A 451 -12.83 -12.93 -8.50
C ARG A 451 -12.66 -13.25 -9.98
N TRP A 452 -12.08 -14.40 -10.32
CA TRP A 452 -11.97 -14.88 -11.71
C TRP A 452 -13.31 -15.22 -12.37
N ARG A 453 -14.43 -15.21 -11.63
CA ARG A 453 -15.80 -15.42 -12.12
C ARG A 453 -16.56 -14.13 -12.39
N MET A 454 -16.01 -12.93 -12.10
CA MET A 454 -16.68 -11.65 -12.32
C MET A 454 -17.27 -11.53 -13.74
N SER A 455 -16.46 -11.84 -14.76
CA SER A 455 -16.84 -11.76 -16.17
C SER A 455 -17.97 -12.70 -16.59
N ARG A 456 -18.35 -13.66 -15.74
CA ARG A 456 -19.53 -14.50 -15.98
C ARG A 456 -20.84 -13.73 -15.74
N PHE A 457 -20.84 -12.84 -14.76
CA PHE A 457 -22.01 -12.06 -14.34
C PHE A 457 -22.06 -10.70 -15.04
N GLU A 458 -20.92 -10.22 -15.54
CA GLU A 458 -20.85 -9.01 -16.37
C GLU A 458 -21.73 -9.16 -17.62
N GLY A 459 -22.70 -8.25 -17.77
CA GLY A 459 -23.61 -8.21 -18.93
C GLY A 459 -24.73 -9.24 -18.91
N GLN A 460 -24.95 -9.96 -17.80
CA GLN A 460 -26.16 -10.77 -17.64
C GLN A 460 -27.42 -9.88 -17.54
N PRO A 461 -28.58 -10.34 -18.04
CA PRO A 461 -29.85 -9.61 -17.86
C PRO A 461 -30.16 -9.35 -16.38
N GLY A 462 -30.55 -8.12 -16.05
CA GLY A 462 -30.86 -7.72 -14.67
C GLY A 462 -29.63 -7.38 -13.80
N VAL A 463 -28.40 -7.54 -14.31
CA VAL A 463 -27.16 -7.11 -13.65
C VAL A 463 -26.73 -5.75 -14.19
N ALA A 464 -26.72 -4.73 -13.34
CA ALA A 464 -26.22 -3.40 -13.70
C ALA A 464 -24.70 -3.40 -13.78
N ARG A 465 -24.06 -3.90 -12.72
CA ARG A 465 -22.60 -3.82 -12.53
C ARG A 465 -22.08 -5.00 -11.74
N VAL A 466 -20.83 -5.35 -12.01
CA VAL A 466 -20.05 -6.29 -11.20
C VAL A 466 -18.79 -5.57 -10.74
N LEU A 467 -18.70 -5.30 -9.44
CA LEU A 467 -17.59 -4.53 -8.86
C LEU A 467 -16.72 -5.44 -7.99
N LEU A 468 -15.43 -5.14 -7.94
CA LEU A 468 -14.51 -5.85 -7.05
C LEU A 468 -14.94 -5.63 -5.59
N ASN A 469 -14.88 -6.68 -4.77
CA ASN A 469 -15.05 -6.59 -3.33
C ASN A 469 -13.78 -7.11 -2.67
N PRO A 470 -12.73 -6.25 -2.54
CA PRO A 470 -11.44 -6.64 -2.02
C PRO A 470 -11.53 -7.18 -0.60
N ASN A 471 -10.74 -8.20 -0.32
CA ASN A 471 -10.65 -8.78 1.02
C ASN A 471 -9.41 -8.25 1.74
N ALA A 472 -9.45 -8.10 3.07
CA ALA A 472 -8.34 -7.61 3.87
C ALA A 472 -7.49 -8.77 4.40
N ARG A 473 -6.17 -8.70 4.19
CA ARG A 473 -5.28 -9.76 4.65
C ARG A 473 -5.32 -9.86 6.18
N GLU A 474 -5.47 -11.10 6.65
CA GLU A 474 -5.45 -11.44 8.06
C GLU A 474 -4.03 -11.83 8.46
N TYR A 475 -3.39 -10.98 9.26
CA TYR A 475 -2.06 -11.27 9.76
C TYR A 475 -2.12 -12.18 10.98
N PRO A 476 -1.22 -13.17 11.09
CA PRO A 476 -1.22 -14.11 12.22
C PRO A 476 -0.88 -13.43 13.55
N TYR A 477 -0.16 -12.30 13.51
CA TYR A 477 0.12 -11.47 14.67
C TYR A 477 0.07 -9.99 14.30
N THR A 478 -0.54 -9.21 15.18
CA THR A 478 -0.50 -7.75 15.18
C THR A 478 0.30 -7.30 16.39
N ILE A 479 1.22 -6.34 16.18
CA ILE A 479 1.91 -5.69 17.29
C ILE A 479 1.24 -4.33 17.42
N PRO A 480 0.46 -4.09 18.49
CA PRO A 480 -0.13 -2.78 18.67
C PRO A 480 0.98 -1.75 18.72
N TRP A 481 0.73 -0.57 18.16
CA TRP A 481 1.56 0.57 18.49
C TRP A 481 1.58 0.68 20.01
N PRO A 482 2.75 0.86 20.65
CA PRO A 482 2.75 1.19 22.06
C PRO A 482 1.80 2.37 22.20
N ASP A 483 0.86 2.33 23.16
CA ASP A 483 0.08 3.50 23.54
C ASP A 483 1.08 4.62 23.70
N ILE A 484 1.15 5.49 22.70
CA ILE A 484 2.00 6.65 22.78
C ILE A 484 1.14 7.58 23.61
N ASP A 485 1.16 7.34 24.93
CA ASP A 485 0.67 8.27 25.92
C ASP A 485 1.09 9.66 25.44
N ASP A 486 0.10 10.46 25.03
CA ASP A 486 0.24 11.89 24.84
C ASP A 486 1.55 12.36 24.19
N ILE A 487 1.79 12.08 22.91
CA ILE A 487 2.61 13.02 22.11
C ILE A 487 1.79 14.29 21.80
N GLY A 488 1.12 14.88 22.80
CA GLY A 488 0.27 16.03 22.52
C GLY A 488 -0.56 16.60 23.65
N ALA A 489 -1.22 15.82 24.52
CA ALA A 489 -1.93 16.48 25.61
C ALA A 489 -0.89 16.97 26.62
N PRO A 490 -0.83 18.28 26.91
CA PRO A 490 -0.09 18.74 28.08
C PRO A 490 -0.64 17.98 29.27
N GLY A 491 0.24 17.32 30.04
CA GLY A 491 -0.07 16.56 31.27
C GLY A 491 -0.60 17.41 32.43
N GLY A 492 -1.54 18.32 32.14
CA GLY A 492 -2.46 18.88 33.10
C GLY A 492 -3.69 17.98 33.20
N ALA A 493 -4.44 18.12 34.30
CA ALA A 493 -5.77 17.53 34.36
C ALA A 493 -6.57 17.99 33.12
N PRO A 494 -7.27 17.09 32.40
CA PRO A 494 -8.11 17.50 31.28
C PRO A 494 -9.02 18.61 31.77
N ALA A 495 -9.15 19.68 30.98
CA ALA A 495 -10.18 20.67 31.23
C ALA A 495 -11.52 19.92 31.28
N SER A 496 -12.43 20.30 32.19
CA SER A 496 -13.72 19.62 32.31
C SER A 496 -14.56 19.68 31.01
N VAL A 497 -14.20 20.59 30.10
CA VAL A 497 -14.71 20.70 28.73
C VAL A 497 -13.53 20.94 27.79
N GLN A 498 -13.42 20.13 26.72
CA GLN A 498 -12.35 20.28 25.73
C GLN A 498 -12.54 21.52 24.84
N GLN A 499 -11.43 22.08 24.33
CA GLN A 499 -11.45 23.34 23.56
C GLN A 499 -12.30 23.27 22.29
N ASN A 500 -12.28 22.13 21.59
CA ASN A 500 -13.10 21.88 20.41
C ASN A 500 -14.60 21.95 20.73
N LEU A 501 -15.02 21.47 21.91
CA LEU A 501 -16.42 21.49 22.35
C LEU A 501 -16.88 22.92 22.68
N SER A 502 -16.04 23.71 23.35
CA SER A 502 -16.32 25.13 23.57
C SER A 502 -16.31 25.95 22.28
N ALA A 503 -15.46 25.62 21.31
CA ALA A 503 -15.42 26.31 20.02
C ALA A 503 -16.73 26.18 19.22
N ILE A 504 -17.42 25.05 19.36
CA ILE A 504 -18.75 24.82 18.77
C ILE A 504 -19.91 25.11 19.74
N ARG A 505 -19.60 25.63 20.94
CA ARG A 505 -20.58 26.02 21.97
C ARG A 505 -21.44 24.87 22.49
N ALA A 506 -20.88 23.66 22.54
CA ALA A 506 -21.59 22.49 23.07
C ALA A 506 -21.91 22.65 24.57
N ASP A 507 -21.01 23.29 25.31
CA ASP A 507 -21.19 23.67 26.72
C ASP A 507 -22.39 24.59 26.94
N GLU A 508 -22.59 25.58 26.06
CA GLU A 508 -23.78 26.44 26.10
C GLU A 508 -25.07 25.62 25.86
N ALA A 509 -25.05 24.63 24.96
CA ALA A 509 -26.20 23.75 24.72
C ALA A 509 -26.53 22.85 25.92
N TRP A 510 -25.52 22.27 26.57
CA TRP A 510 -25.72 21.48 27.78
C TRP A 510 -26.28 22.31 28.94
N ALA A 511 -25.86 23.57 29.06
CA ALA A 511 -26.41 24.50 30.05
C ALA A 511 -27.90 24.79 29.83
N LEU A 512 -28.40 24.61 28.61
CA LEU A 512 -29.83 24.67 28.26
C LEU A 512 -30.55 23.33 28.44
N GLY A 513 -29.86 22.27 28.90
CA GLY A 513 -30.40 20.93 29.04
C GLY A 513 -30.45 20.11 27.75
N VAL A 514 -29.77 20.57 26.68
CA VAL A 514 -29.71 19.87 25.40
C VAL A 514 -28.46 19.01 25.35
N THR A 515 -28.59 17.73 25.64
CA THR A 515 -27.47 16.77 25.70
C THR A 515 -27.59 15.61 24.71
N GLY A 516 -28.69 15.54 23.95
CA GLY A 516 -28.96 14.43 23.02
C GLY A 516 -29.83 13.31 23.57
N GLU A 517 -30.53 13.55 24.69
CA GLU A 517 -31.46 12.57 25.29
C GLU A 517 -32.44 11.99 24.26
N SER A 518 -32.71 10.69 24.37
CA SER A 518 -33.58 9.90 23.46
C SER A 518 -33.08 9.77 22.02
N ILE A 519 -31.92 10.35 21.67
CA ILE A 519 -31.27 10.13 20.38
C ILE A 519 -30.35 8.93 20.47
N VAL A 520 -30.40 8.11 19.43
CA VAL A 520 -29.49 6.97 19.23
C VAL A 520 -28.62 7.30 18.02
N VAL A 521 -27.31 7.34 18.22
CA VAL A 521 -26.32 7.54 17.17
C VAL A 521 -25.64 6.22 16.86
N ALA A 522 -25.73 5.77 15.62
CA ALA A 522 -24.97 4.66 15.12
C ALA A 522 -23.57 5.11 14.71
N GLY A 523 -22.59 4.29 15.04
CA GLY A 523 -21.24 4.41 14.52
C GLY A 523 -20.95 3.32 13.50
N GLN A 524 -20.52 3.73 12.31
CA GLN A 524 -20.02 2.83 11.27
C GLN A 524 -18.51 3.07 11.11
N ASP A 525 -17.65 2.21 11.67
CA ASP A 525 -16.19 2.44 11.69
C ASP A 525 -15.37 1.12 11.86
N THR A 526 -14.12 1.24 12.28
CA THR A 526 -13.18 0.16 12.65
C THR A 526 -13.61 -0.70 13.84
N GLY A 527 -14.68 -0.30 14.53
CA GLY A 527 -15.20 -0.94 15.72
C GLY A 527 -15.17 0.00 16.94
N TYR A 528 -15.48 -0.50 18.12
CA TYR A 528 -15.57 0.32 19.34
C TYR A 528 -15.10 -0.46 20.56
N ASP A 529 -14.21 0.14 21.37
CA ASP A 529 -14.01 -0.29 22.75
C ASP A 529 -15.24 0.10 23.57
N TRP A 530 -16.24 -0.79 23.57
CA TRP A 530 -17.49 -0.56 24.29
C TRP A 530 -17.31 -0.52 25.80
N THR A 531 -16.19 -1.03 26.33
CA THR A 531 -15.88 -1.00 27.76
C THR A 531 -15.16 0.27 28.19
N HIS A 532 -14.81 1.14 27.24
CA HIS A 532 -14.16 2.41 27.54
C HIS A 532 -15.05 3.23 28.50
N PRO A 533 -14.52 3.78 29.61
CA PRO A 533 -15.32 4.46 30.64
C PRO A 533 -16.19 5.60 30.11
N ALA A 534 -15.70 6.31 29.09
CA ALA A 534 -16.44 7.40 28.45
C ALA A 534 -17.54 6.94 27.46
N LEU A 535 -17.58 5.65 27.08
CA LEU A 535 -18.52 5.11 26.08
C LEU A 535 -19.52 4.10 26.66
N GLN A 536 -19.07 3.25 27.59
CA GLN A 536 -19.89 2.18 28.15
C GLN A 536 -21.23 2.67 28.73
N PRO A 537 -21.29 3.76 29.52
CA PRO A 537 -22.55 4.24 30.09
C PRO A 537 -23.59 4.63 29.03
N HIS A 538 -23.14 4.95 27.82
CA HIS A 538 -23.97 5.43 26.72
C HIS A 538 -24.27 4.32 25.70
N TYR A 539 -23.71 3.12 25.85
CA TYR A 539 -24.01 2.01 24.95
C TYR A 539 -25.46 1.57 25.15
N ARG A 540 -26.26 1.55 24.06
CA ARG A 540 -27.70 1.24 24.17
C ARG A 540 -27.97 -0.15 24.77
N GLY A 541 -27.06 -1.10 24.51
CA GLY A 541 -27.12 -2.45 25.05
C GLY A 541 -26.68 -2.59 26.51
N TRP A 542 -26.27 -1.51 27.19
CA TRP A 542 -25.81 -1.56 28.58
C TRP A 542 -26.92 -1.16 29.55
N ASP A 543 -27.29 -2.08 30.46
CA ASP A 543 -28.32 -1.82 31.48
C ASP A 543 -27.77 -1.32 32.83
N GLY A 544 -26.45 -1.11 32.92
CA GLY A 544 -25.73 -0.78 34.15
C GLY A 544 -25.12 -1.99 34.87
N THR A 545 -25.41 -3.21 34.42
CA THR A 545 -24.93 -4.46 35.02
C THR A 545 -24.45 -5.50 34.02
N ALA A 546 -25.19 -5.68 32.92
CA ALA A 546 -24.90 -6.63 31.86
C ALA A 546 -25.07 -5.95 30.49
N ALA A 547 -24.28 -6.38 29.52
CA ALA A 547 -24.40 -5.94 28.14
C ALA A 547 -25.24 -6.94 27.34
N ASP A 548 -26.16 -6.40 26.54
CA ASP A 548 -26.87 -7.10 25.47
C ASP A 548 -26.42 -6.52 24.13
N HIS A 549 -25.67 -7.32 23.37
CA HIS A 549 -25.12 -6.90 22.08
C HIS A 549 -26.10 -7.11 20.93
N ASP A 550 -27.15 -7.92 21.12
CA ASP A 550 -28.17 -8.14 20.09
C ASP A 550 -28.86 -6.81 19.76
N TYR A 551 -29.07 -6.54 18.47
CA TYR A 551 -29.63 -5.28 17.96
C TYR A 551 -28.79 -4.02 18.25
N ASN A 552 -27.64 -4.13 18.92
CA ASN A 552 -26.78 -3.01 19.32
C ASN A 552 -25.37 -3.06 18.73
N TRP A 553 -24.97 -4.21 18.19
CA TRP A 553 -23.66 -4.43 17.58
C TRP A 553 -23.74 -5.35 16.35
N HIS A 554 -22.98 -5.01 15.31
CA HIS A 554 -22.76 -5.89 14.16
C HIS A 554 -21.32 -5.81 13.67
N ASP A 555 -20.79 -6.91 13.12
CA ASP A 555 -19.46 -6.96 12.52
C ASP A 555 -19.57 -7.52 11.10
N ALA A 556 -19.37 -6.64 10.10
CA ALA A 556 -19.52 -6.99 8.69
C ALA A 556 -18.32 -7.77 8.11
N TRP A 557 -17.28 -8.02 8.93
CA TRP A 557 -16.06 -8.71 8.53
C TRP A 557 -15.92 -10.08 9.18
N ASP A 558 -15.92 -10.10 10.51
CA ASP A 558 -15.58 -11.28 11.31
C ASP A 558 -16.79 -11.91 12.02
N ASP A 559 -17.96 -11.28 11.92
CA ASP A 559 -19.20 -11.70 12.62
C ASP A 559 -18.96 -11.92 14.13
N THR A 560 -18.21 -11.00 14.75
CA THR A 560 -17.97 -11.04 16.19
C THR A 560 -19.21 -10.64 16.98
N ALA A 561 -19.54 -11.41 18.02
CA ALA A 561 -20.72 -11.17 18.85
C ALA A 561 -20.53 -10.03 19.88
N VAL A 562 -19.30 -9.56 20.10
CA VAL A 562 -18.97 -8.55 21.12
C VAL A 562 -18.22 -7.41 20.45
N PRO A 563 -18.57 -6.14 20.72
CA PRO A 563 -17.84 -5.01 20.17
C PRO A 563 -16.37 -5.04 20.56
N PHE A 564 -15.53 -4.71 19.59
CA PHE A 564 -14.12 -4.41 19.79
C PHE A 564 -13.68 -3.44 18.70
N ASP A 565 -12.55 -2.79 18.90
CA ASP A 565 -11.93 -1.89 17.92
C ASP A 565 -10.53 -2.41 17.58
N ASP A 566 -10.25 -2.64 16.30
CA ASP A 566 -8.94 -3.10 15.82
C ASP A 566 -8.03 -1.97 15.30
N GLY A 567 -8.51 -0.72 15.33
CA GLY A 567 -7.80 0.45 14.81
C GLY A 567 -7.83 1.70 15.69
N SER A 568 -8.62 1.73 16.77
CA SER A 568 -8.91 2.86 17.68
C SER A 568 -9.69 4.04 17.08
N HIS A 569 -9.84 4.07 15.75
CA HIS A 569 -10.45 5.19 15.05
C HIS A 569 -11.95 5.30 15.39
N GLY A 570 -12.67 4.18 15.45
CA GLY A 570 -14.08 4.17 15.80
C GLY A 570 -14.31 4.59 17.26
N THR A 571 -13.50 4.08 18.19
CA THR A 571 -13.53 4.49 19.60
C THR A 571 -13.34 6.01 19.74
N HIS A 572 -12.38 6.58 18.99
CA HIS A 572 -12.15 8.02 18.97
C HIS A 572 -13.33 8.81 18.38
N THR A 573 -13.91 8.36 17.26
CA THR A 573 -15.02 9.07 16.59
C THR A 573 -16.27 9.04 17.47
N MET A 574 -16.62 7.91 18.08
CA MET A 574 -17.75 7.83 19.00
C MET A 574 -17.52 8.64 20.29
N GLY A 575 -16.28 8.65 20.79
CA GLY A 575 -15.89 9.51 21.92
C GLY A 575 -16.08 11.00 21.62
N THR A 576 -15.85 11.42 20.37
CA THR A 576 -16.13 12.79 19.90
C THR A 576 -17.64 13.07 19.79
N VAL A 577 -18.45 12.07 19.45
CA VAL A 577 -19.91 12.22 19.38
C VAL A 577 -20.50 12.40 20.78
N LEU A 578 -20.19 11.52 21.73
CA LEU A 578 -20.93 11.41 22.98
C LEU A 578 -20.12 10.97 24.21
N GLY A 579 -18.79 10.96 24.15
CA GLY A 579 -17.96 10.54 25.27
C GLY A 579 -18.14 11.39 26.53
N ASP A 580 -18.49 10.74 27.65
CA ASP A 580 -18.56 11.30 29.00
C ASP A 580 -18.32 10.19 30.02
N ASP A 581 -17.31 10.36 30.88
CA ASP A 581 -16.98 9.39 31.93
C ASP A 581 -17.79 9.57 33.23
N GLY A 582 -18.61 10.62 33.31
CA GLY A 582 -19.40 10.94 34.50
C GLY A 582 -18.59 11.55 35.66
N ASP A 583 -17.26 11.55 35.57
CA ASP A 583 -16.32 12.10 36.55
C ASP A 583 -15.78 13.48 36.15
N GLY A 584 -16.37 14.06 35.10
CA GLY A 584 -16.13 15.43 34.65
C GLY A 584 -15.22 15.53 33.43
N ASN A 585 -14.80 14.42 32.83
CA ASN A 585 -14.12 14.42 31.54
C ASN A 585 -15.12 14.19 30.41
N ARG A 586 -15.53 15.30 29.78
CA ARG A 586 -16.43 15.28 28.61
C ARG A 586 -15.66 15.52 27.34
N THR A 587 -15.72 14.53 26.45
CA THR A 587 -15.10 14.56 25.12
C THR A 587 -16.14 14.68 23.99
N GLY A 588 -17.39 14.30 24.27
CA GLY A 588 -18.49 14.24 23.32
C GLY A 588 -19.35 15.49 23.24
N VAL A 589 -19.93 15.73 22.08
CA VAL A 589 -20.91 16.81 21.84
C VAL A 589 -22.27 16.53 22.48
N ALA A 590 -22.72 15.27 22.46
CA ALA A 590 -24.05 14.84 22.89
C ALA A 590 -23.98 13.75 23.99
N PRO A 591 -23.52 14.09 25.20
CA PRO A 591 -23.28 13.12 26.27
C PRO A 591 -24.53 12.48 26.88
N GLY A 592 -25.74 12.86 26.45
CA GLY A 592 -27.01 12.24 26.83
C GLY A 592 -27.58 11.30 25.77
N ALA A 593 -26.93 11.18 24.62
CA ALA A 593 -27.32 10.26 23.56
C ALA A 593 -26.87 8.82 23.86
N GLN A 594 -27.53 7.84 23.27
CA GLN A 594 -27.09 6.45 23.27
C GLN A 594 -26.40 6.08 21.97
N TRP A 595 -25.59 5.02 21.97
CA TRP A 595 -24.94 4.52 20.76
C TRP A 595 -25.14 3.03 20.47
N ILE A 596 -25.07 2.71 19.18
CA ILE A 596 -24.91 1.36 18.63
C ILE A 596 -23.77 1.38 17.62
N GLY A 597 -23.17 0.22 17.35
CA GLY A 597 -21.99 0.14 16.48
C GLY A 597 -22.15 -0.90 15.38
N CYS A 598 -21.50 -0.65 14.24
CA CYS A 598 -21.23 -1.66 13.24
C CYS A 598 -19.80 -1.52 12.75
N ARG A 599 -19.04 -2.61 12.79
CA ARG A 599 -17.68 -2.67 12.24
C ARG A 599 -17.73 -2.96 10.75
N ASN A 600 -17.54 -1.93 9.94
CA ASN A 600 -17.42 -2.03 8.47
C ASN A 600 -15.97 -2.01 8.00
N MET A 601 -15.01 -1.69 8.87
CA MET A 601 -13.60 -1.60 8.51
C MET A 601 -12.76 -2.58 9.33
N ARG A 602 -11.91 -3.34 8.66
CA ARG A 602 -10.89 -4.20 9.29
C ARG A 602 -9.53 -3.53 9.12
N ARG A 603 -8.89 -3.12 10.22
CA ARG A 603 -7.60 -2.40 10.24
C ARG A 603 -7.61 -1.13 9.38
N GLY A 604 -8.75 -0.44 9.32
CA GLY A 604 -8.92 0.74 8.48
C GLY A 604 -9.30 0.47 7.03
N TYR A 605 -9.61 -0.78 6.65
CA TYR A 605 -10.07 -1.14 5.30
C TYR A 605 -11.52 -1.58 5.27
N GLY A 606 -12.33 -0.92 4.45
CA GLY A 606 -13.63 -1.41 4.05
C GLY A 606 -13.64 -2.00 2.65
N ASN A 607 -14.85 -2.31 2.20
CA ASN A 607 -15.20 -2.70 0.83
C ASN A 607 -16.71 -2.45 0.61
N PRO A 608 -17.21 -2.38 -0.64
CA PRO A 608 -18.60 -2.10 -0.94
C PRO A 608 -19.61 -2.88 -0.09
N ALA A 609 -19.38 -4.18 0.09
CA ALA A 609 -20.31 -5.04 0.82
C ALA A 609 -20.34 -4.73 2.33
N SER A 610 -19.19 -4.55 2.97
CA SER A 610 -19.11 -4.24 4.41
C SER A 610 -19.75 -2.88 4.74
N TYR A 611 -19.57 -1.88 3.87
CA TYR A 611 -20.23 -0.57 4.02
C TYR A 611 -21.75 -0.69 3.93
N ALA A 612 -22.25 -1.37 2.91
CA ALA A 612 -23.68 -1.57 2.72
C ALA A 612 -24.30 -2.48 3.79
N GLU A 613 -23.57 -3.48 4.28
CA GLU A 613 -24.03 -4.38 5.32
C GLU A 613 -24.35 -3.64 6.62
N CYS A 614 -23.47 -2.75 7.06
CA CYS A 614 -23.73 -1.91 8.21
C CYS A 614 -24.91 -0.94 7.99
N MET A 615 -25.06 -0.38 6.79
CA MET A 615 -26.23 0.44 6.46
C MET A 615 -27.54 -0.37 6.50
N ALA A 616 -27.53 -1.61 6.02
CA ALA A 616 -28.68 -2.52 6.12
C ALA A 616 -29.01 -2.82 7.58
N TYR A 617 -27.99 -3.11 8.39
CA TYR A 617 -28.14 -3.33 9.83
C TYR A 617 -28.73 -2.11 10.53
N PHE A 618 -28.29 -0.89 10.21
CA PHE A 618 -28.88 0.30 10.82
C PHE A 618 -30.29 0.61 10.34
N LEU A 619 -30.71 0.17 9.15
CA LEU A 619 -32.10 0.30 8.73
C LEU A 619 -33.05 -0.54 9.61
N ALA A 620 -32.66 -1.78 9.89
CA ALA A 620 -33.43 -2.73 10.69
C ALA A 620 -32.47 -3.68 11.43
N PRO A 621 -31.99 -3.31 12.63
CA PRO A 621 -31.07 -4.16 13.38
C PRO A 621 -31.65 -5.54 13.64
N TYR A 622 -30.79 -6.55 13.70
CA TYR A 622 -31.15 -7.94 13.96
C TYR A 622 -30.22 -8.52 15.03
N LEU A 623 -30.65 -9.62 15.67
CA LEU A 623 -29.82 -10.35 16.63
C LEU A 623 -28.60 -11.00 15.96
N HIS A 624 -27.56 -11.28 16.71
CA HIS A 624 -26.37 -11.96 16.17
C HIS A 624 -26.75 -13.35 15.61
N GLY A 625 -26.32 -13.63 14.37
CA GLY A 625 -26.68 -14.85 13.63
C GLY A 625 -28.09 -14.86 13.02
N GLY A 626 -28.85 -13.76 13.12
CA GLY A 626 -30.16 -13.60 12.47
C GLY A 626 -30.07 -13.39 10.95
N ASP A 627 -31.18 -13.66 10.26
CA ASP A 627 -31.35 -13.38 8.82
C ASP A 627 -31.80 -11.92 8.62
N PRO A 628 -30.98 -11.06 7.98
CA PRO A 628 -31.33 -9.65 7.79
C PRO A 628 -32.62 -9.44 6.96
N PHE A 629 -33.04 -10.42 6.16
CA PHE A 629 -34.30 -10.34 5.40
C PHE A 629 -35.55 -10.65 6.23
N ARG A 630 -35.40 -11.22 7.42
CA ARG A 630 -36.52 -11.78 8.21
C ARG A 630 -36.55 -11.34 9.66
N ASP A 631 -35.38 -11.16 10.26
CA ASP A 631 -35.20 -10.91 11.69
C ASP A 631 -34.89 -9.43 12.00
N GLY A 632 -34.92 -8.56 10.99
CA GLY A 632 -34.69 -7.12 11.15
C GLY A 632 -35.84 -6.44 11.91
N ASP A 633 -35.49 -5.66 12.94
CA ASP A 633 -36.42 -4.87 13.74
C ASP A 633 -36.20 -3.38 13.52
N VAL A 634 -37.11 -2.76 12.75
CA VAL A 634 -37.07 -1.33 12.45
C VAL A 634 -37.25 -0.42 13.67
N THR A 635 -37.83 -0.92 14.77
CA THR A 635 -37.98 -0.15 16.00
C THR A 635 -36.64 0.10 16.68
N MET A 636 -35.65 -0.73 16.37
CA MET A 636 -34.28 -0.63 16.88
C MET A 636 -33.37 0.26 16.02
N ALA A 637 -33.86 0.83 14.91
CA ALA A 637 -33.06 1.70 14.04
C ALA A 637 -32.54 2.97 14.76
N PRO A 638 -31.31 3.44 14.50
CA PRO A 638 -30.77 4.68 15.04
C PRO A 638 -31.40 5.91 14.36
N HIS A 639 -31.14 7.09 14.91
CA HIS A 639 -31.59 8.35 14.30
C HIS A 639 -30.56 8.91 13.32
N ILE A 640 -29.27 8.72 13.64
CA ILE A 640 -28.13 9.28 12.92
C ILE A 640 -27.09 8.17 12.78
N VAL A 641 -26.41 8.10 11.64
CA VAL A 641 -25.23 7.27 11.44
C VAL A 641 -24.02 8.18 11.20
N ASN A 642 -23.01 8.07 12.06
CA ASN A 642 -21.73 8.76 11.92
C ASN A 642 -20.75 7.91 11.10
N ASN A 643 -20.22 8.48 10.02
CA ASN A 643 -19.35 7.80 9.07
C ASN A 643 -18.07 8.62 8.85
N SER A 644 -17.00 8.29 9.59
CA SER A 644 -15.72 8.98 9.50
C SER A 644 -14.74 8.29 8.54
N TRP A 645 -15.27 7.82 7.41
CA TRP A 645 -14.55 7.06 6.39
C TRP A 645 -15.03 7.45 4.99
N GLY A 646 -14.30 7.01 3.97
CA GLY A 646 -14.72 7.06 2.58
C GLY A 646 -14.47 5.70 1.90
N CYS A 647 -15.15 5.42 0.81
CA CYS A 647 -14.97 4.23 -0.01
C CYS A 647 -14.29 4.61 -1.34
N PRO A 648 -12.96 4.60 -1.40
CA PRO A 648 -12.21 4.91 -2.61
C PRO A 648 -12.21 3.74 -3.60
N THR A 649 -11.76 4.02 -4.82
CA THR A 649 -11.63 3.02 -5.90
C THR A 649 -10.80 1.81 -5.54
N TRP A 650 -9.83 1.97 -4.64
CA TRP A 650 -8.98 0.89 -4.20
C TRP A 650 -9.63 -0.02 -3.14
N GLU A 651 -10.78 0.37 -2.59
CA GLU A 651 -11.65 -0.52 -1.83
C GLU A 651 -12.72 -1.18 -2.70
N GLY A 652 -12.75 -0.89 -4.00
CA GLY A 652 -13.72 -1.47 -4.94
C GLY A 652 -14.95 -0.60 -5.19
N CYS A 653 -14.99 0.63 -4.67
CA CYS A 653 -16.09 1.56 -4.92
C CYS A 653 -15.86 2.46 -6.15
N GLU A 654 -16.93 2.67 -6.89
CA GLU A 654 -17.14 3.81 -7.78
C GLU A 654 -17.85 4.93 -7.03
N THR A 655 -17.94 6.12 -7.64
CA THR A 655 -18.54 7.31 -7.01
C THR A 655 -19.95 7.05 -6.49
N ASP A 656 -20.78 6.27 -7.18
CA ASP A 656 -22.20 6.00 -6.88
C ASP A 656 -22.45 4.61 -6.26
N THR A 657 -21.39 3.87 -5.88
CA THR A 657 -21.53 2.49 -5.39
C THR A 657 -22.42 2.36 -4.16
N LEU A 658 -22.40 3.36 -3.26
CA LEU A 658 -23.16 3.34 -2.00
C LEU A 658 -24.42 4.21 -2.04
N GLU A 659 -24.72 4.85 -3.17
CA GLU A 659 -25.77 5.87 -3.27
C GLU A 659 -27.15 5.32 -2.91
N ALA A 660 -27.50 4.14 -3.43
CA ALA A 660 -28.79 3.49 -3.15
C ALA A 660 -29.01 3.24 -1.64
N ALA A 661 -27.97 2.86 -0.90
CA ALA A 661 -28.09 2.62 0.53
C ALA A 661 -28.25 3.92 1.34
N VAL A 662 -27.52 4.97 0.94
CA VAL A 662 -27.61 6.29 1.59
C VAL A 662 -28.99 6.92 1.32
N GLU A 663 -29.51 6.79 0.10
CA GLU A 663 -30.88 7.20 -0.24
C GLU A 663 -31.94 6.38 0.50
N ALA A 664 -31.73 5.07 0.68
CA ALA A 664 -32.63 4.23 1.48
C ALA A 664 -32.71 4.69 2.94
N LEU A 665 -31.57 4.99 3.57
CA LEU A 665 -31.54 5.50 4.94
C LEU A 665 -32.20 6.88 5.04
N ARG A 666 -31.97 7.79 4.08
CA ARG A 666 -32.67 9.09 4.00
C ARG A 666 -34.18 8.89 3.84
N ALA A 667 -34.60 8.00 2.94
CA ALA A 667 -35.99 7.67 2.71
C ALA A 667 -36.65 7.06 3.94
N ALA A 668 -35.90 6.38 4.81
CA ALA A 668 -36.35 5.86 6.09
C ALA A 668 -36.35 6.89 7.24
N GLY A 669 -35.74 8.06 7.03
CA GLY A 669 -35.59 9.09 8.06
C GLY A 669 -34.41 8.88 9.01
N VAL A 670 -33.40 8.14 8.58
CA VAL A 670 -32.11 7.98 9.27
C VAL A 670 -31.08 8.91 8.62
N MET A 671 -30.50 9.83 9.39
CA MET A 671 -29.57 10.83 8.88
C MET A 671 -28.16 10.24 8.71
N MET A 672 -27.60 10.33 7.50
CA MET A 672 -26.22 9.96 7.20
C MET A 672 -25.30 11.18 7.34
N VAL A 673 -24.40 11.16 8.33
CA VAL A 673 -23.35 12.18 8.53
C VAL A 673 -22.02 11.58 8.09
N VAL A 674 -21.32 12.25 7.18
CA VAL A 674 -20.15 11.68 6.48
C VAL A 674 -19.00 12.68 6.44
N ALA A 675 -17.75 12.21 6.51
CA ALA A 675 -16.58 13.05 6.35
C ALA A 675 -16.41 13.48 4.87
N ALA A 676 -15.95 14.71 4.64
CA ALA A 676 -15.64 15.21 3.29
C ALA A 676 -14.40 14.56 2.65
N GLY A 677 -13.49 14.03 3.46
CA GLY A 677 -12.18 13.53 3.05
C GLY A 677 -11.01 14.43 3.48
N ASN A 678 -9.80 13.92 3.31
CA ASN A 678 -8.54 14.53 3.74
C ASN A 678 -7.58 14.83 2.57
N GLU A 679 -8.13 14.96 1.36
CA GLU A 679 -7.41 15.12 0.09
C GLU A 679 -7.32 16.59 -0.37
N GLY A 680 -7.73 17.54 0.48
CA GLY A 680 -7.66 18.97 0.23
C GLY A 680 -6.23 19.51 0.03
N PRO A 681 -6.07 20.79 -0.33
CA PRO A 681 -7.09 21.85 -0.36
C PRO A 681 -7.70 22.12 -1.74
N ALA A 682 -7.41 21.30 -2.75
CA ALA A 682 -7.91 21.52 -4.11
C ALA A 682 -9.45 21.41 -4.17
N CYS A 683 -10.08 22.11 -5.12
CA CYS A 683 -11.51 21.99 -5.37
C CYS A 683 -11.84 20.61 -5.95
N GLY A 684 -13.02 20.08 -5.63
CA GLY A 684 -13.47 18.77 -6.12
C GLY A 684 -12.77 17.58 -5.47
N THR A 685 -12.14 17.77 -4.30
CA THR A 685 -11.47 16.71 -3.52
C THR A 685 -12.43 15.94 -2.62
N ALA A 686 -13.67 16.43 -2.47
CA ALA A 686 -14.76 15.73 -1.76
C ALA A 686 -15.48 14.71 -2.67
N ASP A 687 -14.72 13.90 -3.41
CA ASP A 687 -15.18 13.07 -4.53
C ASP A 687 -15.36 11.58 -4.20
N THR A 688 -15.02 11.18 -2.98
CA THR A 688 -15.05 9.79 -2.52
C THR A 688 -16.37 9.46 -1.83
N ALA A 689 -17.06 8.40 -2.28
CA ALA A 689 -18.32 7.94 -1.68
C ALA A 689 -18.17 7.75 -0.16
N PRO A 690 -19.15 8.13 0.68
CA PRO A 690 -20.44 8.75 0.37
C PRO A 690 -20.44 10.30 0.35
N SER A 691 -19.28 10.95 0.51
CA SER A 691 -19.15 12.42 0.54
C SER A 691 -19.90 13.18 -0.58
N PRO A 692 -19.89 12.74 -1.85
CA PRO A 692 -20.52 13.48 -2.94
C PRO A 692 -22.05 13.33 -3.03
N TYR A 693 -22.71 12.51 -2.21
CA TYR A 693 -24.15 12.24 -2.33
C TYR A 693 -25.02 13.35 -1.76
N ASP A 694 -26.11 13.71 -2.47
CA ASP A 694 -27.10 14.69 -1.98
C ASP A 694 -27.79 14.22 -0.69
N ALA A 695 -28.00 12.92 -0.54
CA ALA A 695 -28.59 12.33 0.65
C ALA A 695 -27.69 12.31 1.89
N ALA A 696 -26.40 12.64 1.75
CA ALA A 696 -25.46 12.68 2.86
C ALA A 696 -25.27 14.11 3.39
N PHE A 697 -25.07 14.23 4.71
CA PHE A 697 -24.61 15.45 5.34
C PHE A 697 -23.08 15.42 5.46
N THR A 698 -22.41 16.06 4.51
CA THR A 698 -20.94 16.03 4.36
C THR A 698 -20.24 17.10 5.19
N VAL A 699 -19.26 16.69 6.00
CA VAL A 699 -18.58 17.53 7.00
C VAL A 699 -17.11 17.76 6.65
N GLY A 700 -16.73 19.03 6.49
CA GLY A 700 -15.33 19.46 6.37
C GLY A 700 -14.70 19.79 7.73
N ALA A 701 -13.37 19.89 7.77
CA ALA A 701 -12.61 20.10 9.01
C ALA A 701 -12.13 21.55 9.21
N THR A 702 -12.21 22.04 10.44
CA THR A 702 -11.67 23.35 10.86
C THR A 702 -10.81 23.19 12.11
N ASN A 703 -9.95 24.17 12.39
CA ASN A 703 -9.27 24.28 13.67
C ASN A 703 -10.19 24.97 14.72
N ASN A 704 -9.71 25.10 15.97
CA ASN A 704 -10.47 25.73 17.05
C ASN A 704 -10.79 27.23 16.83
N ASP A 705 -10.16 27.87 15.84
CA ASP A 705 -10.43 29.26 15.45
C ASP A 705 -11.48 29.36 14.32
N GLY A 706 -12.06 28.22 13.89
CA GLY A 706 -13.02 28.16 12.79
C GLY A 706 -12.39 28.29 11.40
N VAL A 707 -11.07 28.14 11.28
CA VAL A 707 -10.35 28.20 10.00
C VAL A 707 -10.25 26.79 9.41
N ILE A 708 -10.64 26.65 8.14
CA ILE A 708 -10.51 25.37 7.40
C ILE A 708 -9.07 24.87 7.41
N VAL A 709 -8.88 23.60 7.78
CA VAL A 709 -7.55 22.98 7.78
C VAL A 709 -7.12 22.60 6.37
N GLY A 710 -5.81 22.63 6.10
CA GLY A 710 -5.28 22.47 4.75
C GLY A 710 -5.65 21.14 4.07
N PHE A 711 -5.75 20.06 4.85
CA PHE A 711 -6.12 18.74 4.32
C PHE A 711 -7.63 18.57 4.08
N SER A 712 -8.49 19.45 4.61
CA SER A 712 -9.94 19.27 4.47
C SER A 712 -10.33 19.30 2.99
N SER A 713 -10.94 18.21 2.53
CA SER A 713 -11.50 18.11 1.19
C SER A 713 -12.60 19.17 0.96
N ARG A 714 -12.77 19.55 -0.31
CA ARG A 714 -13.64 20.66 -0.74
C ARG A 714 -14.46 20.28 -1.95
N GLY A 715 -15.66 20.87 -2.03
CA GLY A 715 -16.47 20.82 -3.24
C GLY A 715 -15.85 21.57 -4.44
N PRO A 716 -16.57 21.66 -5.56
CA PRO A 716 -17.96 21.23 -5.72
C PRO A 716 -18.10 19.71 -5.68
N VAL A 717 -19.20 19.25 -5.08
CA VAL A 717 -19.77 17.94 -5.34
C VAL A 717 -20.85 18.12 -6.43
N ASN A 718 -21.14 17.09 -7.22
CA ASN A 718 -22.18 17.19 -8.23
C ASN A 718 -23.57 17.19 -7.54
N GLY A 719 -24.15 18.37 -7.30
CA GLY A 719 -25.45 18.50 -6.63
C GLY A 719 -25.69 19.90 -6.03
N PRO A 720 -26.89 20.19 -5.51
CA PRO A 720 -27.14 21.43 -4.79
C PRO A 720 -26.32 21.46 -3.48
N ILE A 721 -25.65 22.58 -3.21
CA ILE A 721 -25.00 22.81 -1.92
C ILE A 721 -26.11 23.02 -0.90
N ASN A 722 -26.38 22.02 -0.05
CA ASN A 722 -27.28 22.19 1.08
C ASN A 722 -26.70 23.30 1.98
N GLY A 723 -27.43 24.41 2.09
CA GLY A 723 -27.03 25.52 2.96
C GLY A 723 -26.92 25.08 4.42
N PRO A 724 -26.28 25.87 5.30
CA PRO A 724 -26.31 25.61 6.74
C PRO A 724 -27.77 25.42 7.17
N ILE A 725 -28.02 24.38 7.97
CA ILE A 725 -29.34 24.05 8.51
C ILE A 725 -29.78 25.22 9.41
N ASN A 726 -30.37 26.24 8.79
CA ASN A 726 -31.19 27.26 9.44
C ASN A 726 -32.65 26.85 9.21
N GLY A 727 -33.02 25.68 9.72
CA GLY A 727 -34.42 25.27 9.85
C GLY A 727 -34.85 25.45 11.31
N PRO A 728 -36.04 26.00 11.59
CA PRO A 728 -36.59 25.93 12.94
C PRO A 728 -36.88 24.46 13.25
N ILE A 729 -36.32 23.99 14.38
CA ILE A 729 -36.59 22.68 14.97
C ILE A 729 -38.08 22.57 15.32
#